data_AF-A0A1C3H6E6-F1
#
_entry.id   AF-A0A1C3H6E6-F1
#
_cell.length_a   1.000
_cell.length_b   1.000
_cell.length_c   1.000
_cell.angle_alpha   90.00
_cell.angle_beta   90.00
_cell.angle_gamma   90.00
#
_symmetry.space_group_name_H-M   'P 1'
#
loop_
_entity.id
_entity.type
_entity.pdbx_description
1 polymer ?
#
loop_
_entity_poly.entity_id
_entity_poly.type
_entity_poly.pdbx_seq_one_letter_code
_entity_poly.pdbx_strand_id
1 'polypeptide(L)'
;MKLTNLSLAIMVAVGVAACGGSGDDNSNKPADPPKNNNQGQTNNNQPTPPAAEPHVVDPTGTQVVDDKDLTKQNTVGTLQYVRREDSQYDRVNNPSKPASASPLLGVTLNDQNPSLTNIVLARQDLTRADGVAVKAQFAGSDNPIPVGLDGKANPDSVKNGKSLQEENFGNVDILAGLYQVGKNNVDGTHLDDGTANNVANNVDAKTGKIKRDPVKAADVYQYGKVDTATGKRADAAKVAAVTADTPTAGKHTNLTASTGTDLSAIIDPVQWQEKDGGIKRTGKDIDGKDLYVYRGDTAKSAANPVDKKVVTLADAKTKGARYGDQLVWWTAPETAFENEFTRTGKSTLSTAELKGLPGAPNVSTDSKAATNGLVRVGGGLSTLGQELNWNKDENKWEDHHNTTTRIFGRYHLAYADSAADSKVKGAKTVTMNSYKGAKSFIAEYEKDKPTKATQYSLGAEPMTLQNVQYGRVTTNLDVDAGDAGYPDGFIRSPYKHKNDSTAVDNYFYRGTNATTIEQMAALPSDQTATYHGHALMYGIDNSFHGGGARNLPNAFAGATDGLGLGNFVEAQANFGTKRMIGKVYNEWLLDASKAATTRDNLVQFQGTITGNTVVGTADRTYIAGDDNATFKASFFGEKAEELGGSFNSVKDADKYGAAYGSGDWGGVFGASKGSATSNTFQGDDGANNYGSL
;
A
#
# COMPACT_ATOMS: atom_id res chain seq x y z
N MET A 1 -43.43 -9.80 -9.86
CA MET A 1 -44.16 -10.78 -10.71
C MET A 1 -43.66 -10.61 -12.15
N LYS A 2 -43.44 -11.74 -12.85
CA LYS A 2 -42.84 -11.96 -14.20
C LYS A 2 -41.31 -12.07 -14.29
N LEU A 3 -40.87 -13.35 -14.25
CA LEU A 3 -39.62 -13.90 -14.77
C LEU A 3 -39.70 -14.12 -16.29
N THR A 4 -38.55 -14.15 -16.97
CA THR A 4 -38.30 -15.01 -18.13
C THR A 4 -36.81 -15.39 -18.19
N ASN A 5 -36.54 -16.68 -17.96
CA ASN A 5 -35.26 -17.36 -18.18
C ASN A 5 -35.13 -17.75 -19.66
N LEU A 6 -33.89 -17.82 -20.16
CA LEU A 6 -33.53 -18.78 -21.21
C LEU A 6 -32.12 -19.32 -20.96
N SER A 7 -32.05 -20.59 -20.62
CA SER A 7 -30.84 -21.40 -20.44
C SER A 7 -30.44 -22.07 -21.76
N LEU A 8 -29.16 -22.13 -22.08
CA LEU A 8 -28.62 -23.03 -23.08
C LEU A 8 -27.51 -23.88 -22.44
N ALA A 9 -27.76 -25.18 -22.31
CA ALA A 9 -26.84 -26.16 -21.77
C ALA A 9 -26.22 -26.96 -22.92
N ILE A 10 -24.90 -27.18 -22.89
CA ILE A 10 -24.20 -28.12 -23.77
C ILE A 10 -23.56 -29.18 -22.87
N MET A 11 -24.13 -30.38 -22.89
CA MET A 11 -23.53 -31.61 -22.36
C MET A 11 -22.49 -32.12 -23.36
N VAL A 12 -21.30 -32.51 -22.88
CA VAL A 12 -20.39 -33.38 -23.63
C VAL A 12 -20.09 -34.61 -22.77
N ALA A 13 -20.55 -35.76 -23.26
CA ALA A 13 -20.28 -37.07 -22.69
C ALA A 13 -18.91 -37.58 -23.17
N VAL A 14 -18.11 -38.15 -22.26
CA VAL A 14 -16.88 -38.86 -22.61
C VAL A 14 -17.11 -40.36 -22.40
N GLY A 15 -17.13 -41.10 -23.51
CA GLY A 15 -17.09 -42.56 -23.51
C GLY A 15 -15.64 -43.06 -23.45
N VAL A 16 -15.36 -43.99 -22.54
CA VAL A 16 -14.10 -44.74 -22.46
C VAL A 16 -14.26 -46.01 -23.30
N ALA A 17 -13.31 -46.25 -24.21
CA ALA A 17 -13.11 -47.56 -24.83
C ALA A 17 -11.60 -47.86 -24.87
N ALA A 18 -11.25 -49.03 -24.34
CA ALA A 18 -9.93 -49.63 -24.37
C ALA A 18 -9.83 -50.67 -25.50
N CYS A 19 -8.68 -50.72 -26.18
CA CYS A 19 -8.08 -51.82 -26.96
C CYS A 19 -6.88 -51.19 -27.69
N GLY A 20 -5.68 -51.73 -27.85
CA GLY A 20 -5.10 -53.07 -27.75
C GLY A 20 -3.78 -52.98 -28.56
N GLY A 21 -2.71 -53.65 -28.12
CA GLY A 21 -1.34 -53.47 -28.62
C GLY A 21 -0.95 -54.28 -29.87
N SER A 22 0.38 -54.50 -29.99
CA SER A 22 1.16 -55.21 -31.04
C SER A 22 1.69 -54.26 -32.15
N GLY A 23 2.93 -54.28 -32.63
CA GLY A 23 4.10 -55.15 -32.48
C GLY A 23 4.94 -55.07 -33.78
N ASP A 24 6.27 -55.14 -33.67
CA ASP A 24 7.29 -55.54 -34.68
C ASP A 24 8.02 -54.49 -35.55
N ASP A 25 9.24 -54.15 -35.09
CA ASP A 25 10.58 -54.32 -35.68
C ASP A 25 10.95 -53.93 -37.14
N ASN A 26 12.01 -53.09 -37.19
CA ASN A 26 13.32 -53.29 -37.84
C ASN A 26 13.80 -52.26 -38.91
N SER A 27 14.93 -51.61 -38.57
CA SER A 27 16.11 -51.25 -39.38
C SER A 27 16.46 -49.76 -39.64
N ASN A 28 17.46 -49.32 -38.86
CA ASN A 28 18.69 -48.56 -39.20
C ASN A 28 18.66 -47.05 -39.61
N LYS A 29 19.31 -46.25 -38.73
CA LYS A 29 20.13 -45.02 -38.95
C LYS A 29 19.42 -43.64 -38.80
N PRO A 30 20.13 -42.54 -38.44
CA PRO A 30 21.17 -42.27 -37.44
C PRO A 30 20.64 -41.42 -36.26
N ALA A 31 21.46 -41.18 -35.22
CA ALA A 31 21.07 -40.40 -34.04
C ALA A 31 20.71 -38.93 -34.37
N ASP A 32 19.44 -38.57 -34.15
CA ASP A 32 18.97 -37.19 -34.19
C ASP A 32 19.39 -36.42 -32.92
N PRO A 33 19.77 -35.14 -33.04
CA PRO A 33 20.00 -34.27 -31.88
C PRO A 33 18.71 -34.17 -31.05
N PRO A 34 18.79 -34.04 -29.71
CA PRO A 34 17.59 -34.03 -28.88
C PRO A 34 16.64 -32.91 -29.33
N LYS A 35 15.43 -33.32 -29.71
CA LYS A 35 14.33 -32.43 -30.09
C LYS A 35 13.99 -31.52 -28.91
N ASN A 36 13.97 -30.23 -29.21
CA ASN A 36 13.35 -29.18 -28.41
C ASN A 36 11.88 -29.54 -28.13
N ASN A 37 11.57 -29.94 -26.91
CA ASN A 37 10.20 -30.16 -26.48
C ASN A 37 9.69 -28.89 -25.77
N ASN A 38 9.49 -27.84 -26.56
CA ASN A 38 8.54 -26.78 -26.24
C ASN A 38 7.12 -27.38 -26.35
N GLN A 39 6.69 -28.07 -25.30
CA GLN A 39 5.28 -28.28 -25.00
C GLN A 39 5.01 -27.63 -23.65
N GLY A 40 4.03 -26.73 -23.62
CA GLY A 40 3.75 -25.81 -22.53
C GLY A 40 3.71 -26.50 -21.17
N GLN A 41 4.66 -26.17 -20.32
CA GLN A 41 4.52 -26.36 -18.89
C GLN A 41 3.55 -25.29 -18.39
N THR A 42 2.27 -25.65 -18.34
CA THR A 42 1.40 -25.16 -17.27
C THR A 42 2.09 -25.53 -15.95
N ASN A 43 2.70 -24.54 -15.29
CA ASN A 43 3.20 -24.68 -13.92
C ASN A 43 2.01 -24.89 -12.97
N ASN A 44 1.42 -26.09 -13.00
CA ASN A 44 0.56 -26.63 -11.95
C ASN A 44 1.43 -27.16 -10.80
N ASN A 45 2.39 -26.38 -10.34
CA ASN A 45 2.92 -26.58 -8.99
C ASN A 45 1.87 -26.03 -8.03
N GLN A 46 0.83 -26.85 -7.82
CA GLN A 46 -0.05 -26.75 -6.68
C GLN A 46 0.86 -26.63 -5.44
N PRO A 47 0.62 -25.66 -4.54
CA PRO A 47 1.44 -25.52 -3.34
C PRO A 47 1.48 -26.87 -2.61
N THR A 48 2.68 -27.36 -2.31
CA THR A 48 2.85 -28.40 -1.30
C THR A 48 2.12 -27.91 -0.05
N PRO A 49 1.13 -28.63 0.51
CA PRO A 49 0.42 -28.14 1.68
C PRO A 49 1.38 -28.11 2.88
N PRO A 50 1.66 -26.96 3.54
CA PRO A 50 2.55 -26.95 4.69
C PRO A 50 1.80 -26.77 6.02
N ALA A 51 2.18 -27.65 6.97
CA ALA A 51 1.94 -27.70 8.42
C ALA A 51 0.50 -27.60 8.97
N ALA A 52 0.12 -28.63 9.74
CA ALA A 52 -1.13 -28.77 10.47
C ALA A 52 -1.17 -27.95 11.78
N GLU A 53 -0.70 -26.70 11.78
CA GLU A 53 -0.52 -25.94 13.03
C GLU A 53 -1.44 -24.70 13.19
N PRO A 54 -2.77 -24.74 12.90
CA PRO A 54 -3.69 -23.70 13.39
C PRO A 54 -3.76 -23.67 14.94
N HIS A 55 -3.16 -24.66 15.61
CA HIS A 55 -3.01 -24.76 17.05
C HIS A 55 -2.05 -23.74 17.67
N VAL A 56 -1.30 -22.93 16.90
CA VAL A 56 -0.46 -21.90 17.54
C VAL A 56 -1.32 -20.78 18.16
N VAL A 57 -2.41 -20.41 17.49
CA VAL A 57 -3.29 -19.31 17.93
C VAL A 57 -4.58 -19.81 18.59
N ASP A 58 -5.04 -21.02 18.27
CA ASP A 58 -6.01 -21.78 19.10
C ASP A 58 -5.41 -23.15 19.50
N PRO A 59 -4.51 -23.20 20.50
CA PRO A 59 -3.86 -24.44 20.94
C PRO A 59 -4.82 -25.51 21.41
N THR A 60 -6.02 -25.10 21.82
CA THR A 60 -7.03 -25.99 22.37
C THR A 60 -7.93 -26.59 21.30
N GLY A 61 -7.95 -26.01 20.09
CA GLY A 61 -8.91 -26.34 19.04
C GLY A 61 -10.37 -26.09 19.44
N THR A 62 -10.61 -25.32 20.50
CA THR A 62 -11.95 -25.08 21.05
C THR A 62 -12.75 -24.08 20.23
N GLN A 63 -12.11 -23.41 19.27
CA GLN A 63 -12.65 -22.27 18.53
C GLN A 63 -12.93 -21.05 19.44
N VAL A 64 -12.30 -21.03 20.63
CA VAL A 64 -12.32 -19.90 21.54
C VAL A 64 -10.97 -19.17 21.46
N VAL A 65 -10.99 -17.94 20.97
CA VAL A 65 -9.81 -17.08 20.81
C VAL A 65 -10.12 -15.70 21.39
N ASP A 66 -9.23 -15.16 22.22
CA ASP A 66 -9.41 -13.87 22.91
C ASP A 66 -10.78 -13.76 23.62
N ASP A 67 -11.13 -14.80 24.37
CA ASP A 67 -12.40 -14.96 25.10
C ASP A 67 -13.66 -14.94 24.22
N LYS A 68 -13.51 -15.22 22.92
CA LYS A 68 -14.62 -15.26 21.96
C LYS A 68 -14.77 -16.64 21.37
N ASP A 69 -15.96 -17.20 21.51
CA ASP A 69 -16.38 -18.39 20.77
C ASP A 69 -16.71 -17.98 19.33
N LEU A 70 -15.80 -18.29 18.41
CA LEU A 70 -15.88 -17.91 16.99
C LEU A 70 -17.06 -18.58 16.26
N THR A 71 -17.68 -19.61 16.86
CA THR A 71 -18.90 -20.23 16.31
C THR A 71 -20.17 -19.46 16.65
N LYS A 72 -20.09 -18.54 17.63
CA LYS A 72 -21.23 -17.82 18.18
C LYS A 72 -21.11 -16.30 18.08
N GLN A 73 -19.89 -15.78 17.89
CA GLN A 73 -19.61 -14.36 17.91
C GLN A 73 -18.89 -13.92 16.63
N ASN A 74 -19.40 -12.87 15.99
CA ASN A 74 -18.71 -12.23 14.88
C ASN A 74 -17.54 -11.40 15.41
N THR A 75 -16.42 -11.40 14.70
CA THR A 75 -15.29 -10.50 14.97
C THR A 75 -15.31 -9.30 14.04
N VAL A 76 -14.76 -8.18 14.49
CA VAL A 76 -14.86 -6.89 13.76
C VAL A 76 -13.52 -6.21 13.54
N GLY A 77 -12.41 -6.81 13.97
CA GLY A 77 -11.09 -6.20 13.89
C GLY A 77 -10.09 -6.73 14.91
N THR A 78 -8.87 -6.20 14.83
CA THR A 78 -7.82 -6.35 15.85
C THR A 78 -7.13 -5.02 16.10
N LEU A 79 -6.49 -4.88 17.26
CA LEU A 79 -5.63 -3.75 17.60
C LEU A 79 -4.36 -4.31 18.25
N GLN A 80 -3.19 -3.94 17.75
CA GLN A 80 -1.90 -4.24 18.37
C GLN A 80 -1.13 -2.93 18.59
N TYR A 81 -0.31 -2.88 19.63
CA TYR A 81 0.41 -1.66 19.98
C TYR A 81 1.92 -1.87 20.10
N VAL A 82 2.66 -0.79 19.84
CA VAL A 82 4.07 -0.61 20.22
C VAL A 82 4.16 0.67 21.05
N ARG A 83 4.51 0.55 22.33
CA ARG A 83 4.69 1.71 23.24
C ARG A 83 6.13 2.21 23.21
N ARG A 84 6.30 3.52 23.36
CA ARG A 84 7.62 4.19 23.39
C ARG A 84 8.24 4.21 24.78
N GLU A 85 9.51 4.56 24.84
CA GLU A 85 10.36 4.39 26.03
C GLU A 85 9.87 5.15 27.26
N ASP A 86 9.25 6.31 27.07
CA ASP A 86 8.72 7.13 28.17
C ASP A 86 7.22 6.89 28.40
N SER A 87 6.51 6.23 27.48
CA SER A 87 5.07 5.96 27.65
C SER A 87 4.80 4.99 28.80
N GLN A 88 4.02 5.40 29.79
CA GLN A 88 3.60 4.60 30.94
C GLN A 88 2.45 3.62 30.64
N TYR A 89 1.83 3.71 29.47
CA TYR A 89 0.79 2.82 29.01
C TYR A 89 1.13 1.34 29.22
N ASP A 90 0.24 0.62 29.91
CA ASP A 90 0.31 -0.81 30.22
C ASP A 90 1.58 -1.28 30.96
N ARG A 91 2.46 -0.38 31.43
CA ARG A 91 3.72 -0.77 32.11
C ARG A 91 3.52 -1.61 33.36
N VAL A 92 2.38 -1.45 34.03
CA VAL A 92 2.05 -2.25 35.22
C VAL A 92 1.95 -3.73 34.87
N ASN A 93 1.34 -4.07 33.73
CA ASN A 93 1.22 -5.46 33.27
C ASN A 93 2.40 -5.89 32.37
N ASN A 94 3.04 -4.91 31.73
CA ASN A 94 4.06 -5.11 30.71
C ASN A 94 5.29 -4.20 30.94
N PRO A 95 6.07 -4.44 32.02
CA PRO A 95 7.10 -3.50 32.47
C PRO A 95 8.31 -3.42 31.53
N SER A 96 8.62 -4.52 30.80
CA SER A 96 9.89 -4.64 30.06
C SER A 96 9.73 -4.77 28.54
N LYS A 97 8.54 -5.08 28.03
CA LYS A 97 8.32 -5.36 26.61
C LYS A 97 7.47 -4.27 25.95
N PRO A 98 7.95 -3.58 24.91
CA PRO A 98 7.19 -2.47 24.31
C PRO A 98 6.06 -2.88 23.38
N ALA A 99 6.06 -4.09 22.83
CA ALA A 99 5.05 -4.52 21.86
C ALA A 99 4.01 -5.46 22.50
N SER A 100 2.79 -5.44 21.97
CA SER A 100 1.71 -6.37 22.34
C SER A 100 1.38 -7.34 21.21
N ALA A 101 0.75 -8.46 21.57
CA ALA A 101 -0.01 -9.30 20.66
C ALA A 101 -1.26 -8.56 20.12
N SER A 102 -2.02 -9.22 19.24
CA SER A 102 -3.12 -8.63 18.47
C SER A 102 -4.48 -9.24 18.88
N PRO A 103 -5.11 -8.78 19.97
CA PRO A 103 -6.42 -9.28 20.38
C PRO A 103 -7.53 -8.97 19.37
N LEU A 104 -8.48 -9.90 19.23
CA LEU A 104 -9.75 -9.70 18.52
C LEU A 104 -10.64 -8.70 19.27
N LEU A 105 -11.25 -7.77 18.54
CA LEU A 105 -12.21 -6.82 19.07
C LEU A 105 -13.60 -7.47 19.28
N GLY A 106 -14.27 -7.16 20.40
CA GLY A 106 -15.45 -7.89 20.84
C GLY A 106 -16.81 -7.21 20.72
N VAL A 107 -16.88 -5.92 20.39
CA VAL A 107 -18.16 -5.20 20.27
C VAL A 107 -18.36 -4.78 18.83
N THR A 108 -19.59 -4.87 18.32
CA THR A 108 -19.96 -4.51 16.94
C THR A 108 -19.66 -3.03 16.65
N LEU A 109 -18.99 -2.73 15.53
CA LEU A 109 -18.70 -1.34 15.17
C LEU A 109 -19.89 -0.61 14.55
N ASN A 110 -20.88 -1.33 14.04
CA ASN A 110 -22.12 -0.74 13.54
C ASN A 110 -22.87 0.04 14.63
N ASP A 111 -22.83 -0.44 15.87
CA ASP A 111 -23.52 0.18 16.99
C ASP A 111 -22.63 1.16 17.75
N GLN A 112 -21.31 0.94 17.76
CA GLN A 112 -20.34 1.85 18.41
C GLN A 112 -20.05 3.10 17.59
N ASN A 113 -19.67 2.92 16.33
CA ASN A 113 -19.30 4.02 15.43
C ASN A 113 -19.40 3.56 13.96
N PRO A 114 -20.60 3.61 13.35
CA PRO A 114 -20.83 3.16 11.97
C PRO A 114 -20.10 4.02 10.92
N SER A 115 -19.62 5.20 11.32
CA SER A 115 -18.88 6.13 10.49
C SER A 115 -17.36 6.01 10.66
N LEU A 116 -16.88 5.21 11.63
CA LEU A 116 -15.45 5.00 11.93
C LEU A 116 -14.66 6.32 12.15
N THR A 117 -15.30 7.32 12.76
CA THR A 117 -14.74 8.67 13.05
C THR A 117 -13.82 8.73 14.27
N ASN A 118 -13.86 7.69 15.11
CA ASN A 118 -12.97 7.46 16.23
C ASN A 118 -12.56 5.98 16.32
N ILE A 119 -11.54 5.68 17.09
CA ILE A 119 -11.05 4.32 17.36
C ILE A 119 -10.79 4.15 18.84
N VAL A 120 -11.35 3.09 19.43
CA VAL A 120 -11.06 2.68 20.80
C VAL A 120 -9.67 2.04 20.81
N LEU A 121 -8.76 2.60 21.61
CA LEU A 121 -7.35 2.21 21.67
C LEU A 121 -7.01 1.40 22.93
N ALA A 122 -7.67 1.73 24.05
CA ALA A 122 -7.38 1.09 25.32
C ALA A 122 -8.60 1.02 26.22
N ARG A 123 -8.64 0.03 27.09
CA ARG A 123 -9.51 0.00 28.27
C ARG A 123 -8.59 -0.12 29.46
N GLN A 124 -8.57 0.88 30.31
CA GLN A 124 -7.75 0.89 31.51
C GLN A 124 -8.65 0.97 32.73
N ASP A 125 -8.28 0.26 33.80
CA ASP A 125 -8.86 0.42 35.12
C ASP A 125 -8.34 1.73 35.75
N LEU A 126 -8.72 2.85 35.13
CA LEU A 126 -8.45 4.20 35.62
C LEU A 126 -9.70 4.75 36.30
N THR A 127 -9.50 5.46 37.40
CA THR A 127 -10.56 6.28 38.03
C THR A 127 -10.19 7.75 37.86
N ARG A 128 -11.11 8.53 37.31
CA ARG A 128 -10.98 9.99 37.14
C ARG A 128 -10.96 10.71 38.49
N ALA A 129 -10.53 11.98 38.49
CA ALA A 129 -10.57 12.83 39.69
C ALA A 129 -11.97 13.01 40.29
N ASP A 130 -13.03 12.87 39.51
CA ASP A 130 -14.43 12.89 39.95
C ASP A 130 -14.94 11.54 40.49
N GLY A 131 -14.07 10.53 40.60
CA GLY A 131 -14.40 9.20 41.11
C GLY A 131 -15.06 8.27 40.09
N VAL A 132 -15.23 8.70 38.83
CA VAL A 132 -15.84 7.88 37.77
C VAL A 132 -14.78 7.03 37.07
N ALA A 133 -15.04 5.74 36.92
CA ALA A 133 -14.17 4.84 36.17
C ALA A 133 -14.14 5.17 34.67
N VAL A 134 -12.94 5.13 34.07
CA VAL A 134 -12.74 5.30 32.63
C VAL A 134 -13.16 4.02 31.91
N LYS A 135 -14.11 4.14 30.98
CA LYS A 135 -14.60 2.99 30.20
C LYS A 135 -13.60 2.55 29.13
N ALA A 136 -13.08 3.53 28.39
CA ALA A 136 -12.07 3.33 27.36
C ALA A 136 -11.42 4.66 26.96
N GLN A 137 -10.25 4.55 26.34
CA GLN A 137 -9.59 5.65 25.63
C GLN A 137 -9.80 5.51 24.13
N PHE A 138 -10.03 6.62 23.43
CA PHE A 138 -10.16 6.65 21.97
C PHE A 138 -9.35 7.78 21.32
N ALA A 139 -8.98 7.58 20.05
CA ALA A 139 -8.51 8.65 19.16
C ALA A 139 -9.61 9.04 18.19
N GLY A 140 -9.61 10.29 17.72
CA GLY A 140 -10.67 10.83 16.85
C GLY A 140 -11.76 11.58 17.61
N SER A 141 -12.87 11.88 16.94
CA SER A 141 -13.96 12.70 17.49
C SER A 141 -15.10 11.83 18.02
N ASP A 142 -15.78 12.27 19.08
CA ASP A 142 -17.04 11.68 19.54
C ASP A 142 -18.19 11.88 18.54
N ASN A 143 -18.04 12.79 17.59
CA ASN A 143 -19.03 13.06 16.56
C ASN A 143 -19.06 11.93 15.50
N PRO A 144 -20.21 11.27 15.27
CA PRO A 144 -20.34 10.25 14.23
C PRO A 144 -20.37 10.84 12.81
N ILE A 145 -20.51 12.16 12.66
CA ILE A 145 -20.50 12.85 11.36
C ILE A 145 -19.18 13.62 11.25
N PRO A 146 -18.22 13.20 10.42
CA PRO A 146 -16.87 13.78 10.39
C PRO A 146 -16.80 15.18 9.76
N VAL A 147 -17.76 15.53 8.89
CA VAL A 147 -17.80 16.80 8.15
C VAL A 147 -19.23 17.33 8.05
N GLY A 148 -19.39 18.64 8.22
CA GLY A 148 -20.66 19.34 8.02
C GLY A 148 -21.04 19.48 6.53
N LEU A 149 -22.27 19.95 6.25
CA LEU A 149 -22.74 20.17 4.88
C LEU A 149 -21.95 21.25 4.12
N ASP A 150 -21.29 22.16 4.84
CA ASP A 150 -20.40 23.18 4.29
C ASP A 150 -18.97 22.67 4.04
N GLY A 151 -18.72 21.38 4.30
CA GLY A 151 -17.41 20.76 4.14
C GLY A 151 -16.51 20.91 5.36
N LYS A 152 -16.86 21.71 6.38
CA LYS A 152 -15.98 21.89 7.54
C LYS A 152 -15.89 20.60 8.35
N ALA A 153 -14.68 20.26 8.77
CA ALA A 153 -14.48 19.15 9.70
C ALA A 153 -15.23 19.42 11.00
N ASN A 154 -15.95 18.41 11.49
CA ASN A 154 -16.60 18.49 12.79
C ASN A 154 -15.59 18.08 13.85
N PRO A 155 -15.15 19.02 14.71
CA PRO A 155 -14.26 18.68 15.79
C PRO A 155 -15.01 17.87 16.83
N ASP A 156 -14.22 17.31 17.72
CA ASP A 156 -14.68 16.74 18.97
C ASP A 156 -15.40 17.75 19.86
N SER A 157 -16.47 17.31 20.51
CA SER A 157 -17.40 18.19 21.22
C SER A 157 -16.86 18.77 22.54
N VAL A 158 -15.84 18.13 23.14
CA VAL A 158 -15.33 18.48 24.47
C VAL A 158 -14.00 19.23 24.40
N LYS A 159 -13.00 18.63 23.74
CA LYS A 159 -11.63 19.18 23.66
C LYS A 159 -11.38 19.95 22.36
N ASN A 160 -12.36 20.01 21.45
CA ASN A 160 -12.26 20.71 20.16
C ASN A 160 -11.06 20.26 19.29
N GLY A 161 -10.57 19.03 19.49
CA GLY A 161 -9.48 18.45 18.68
C GLY A 161 -9.98 17.77 17.41
N LYS A 162 -9.05 17.42 16.51
CA LYS A 162 -9.30 16.88 15.16
C LYS A 162 -9.94 15.48 15.11
N SER A 163 -10.92 15.28 14.22
CA SER A 163 -11.46 13.94 13.94
C SER A 163 -10.37 13.00 13.37
N LEU A 164 -10.64 11.68 13.29
CA LEU A 164 -9.68 10.76 12.62
C LEU A 164 -9.47 11.14 11.15
N GLN A 165 -10.55 11.54 10.47
CA GLN A 165 -10.53 11.87 9.04
C GLN A 165 -9.74 13.16 8.79
N GLU A 166 -10.00 14.19 9.59
CA GLU A 166 -9.28 15.46 9.52
C GLU A 166 -7.79 15.29 9.80
N GLU A 167 -7.43 14.50 10.83
CA GLU A 167 -6.03 14.21 11.13
C GLU A 167 -5.36 13.42 10.00
N ASN A 168 -6.05 12.43 9.44
CA ASN A 168 -5.50 11.60 8.37
C ASN A 168 -5.40 12.33 7.02
N PHE A 169 -6.19 13.39 6.79
CA PHE A 169 -6.14 14.19 5.56
C PHE A 169 -4.79 14.87 5.34
N GLY A 170 -4.12 15.27 6.42
CA GLY A 170 -2.75 15.80 6.37
C GLY A 170 -1.68 14.76 6.05
N ASN A 171 -1.97 13.46 6.22
CA ASN A 171 -0.99 12.39 6.22
C ASN A 171 -1.12 11.43 5.02
N VAL A 172 -2.34 11.15 4.56
CA VAL A 172 -2.62 10.16 3.52
C VAL A 172 -3.52 10.73 2.43
N ASP A 173 -3.03 10.67 1.20
CA ASP A 173 -3.79 10.85 -0.04
C ASP A 173 -3.29 9.81 -1.04
N ILE A 174 -4.09 8.77 -1.29
CA ILE A 174 -3.69 7.66 -2.16
C ILE A 174 -3.40 8.09 -3.62
N LEU A 175 -3.75 9.31 -4.02
CA LEU A 175 -3.45 9.86 -5.35
C LEU A 175 -2.35 10.93 -5.33
N ALA A 176 -1.69 11.12 -4.18
CA ALA A 176 -0.61 12.09 -4.00
C ALA A 176 0.48 11.92 -5.06
N GLY A 177 1.01 13.05 -5.52
CA GLY A 177 2.10 13.12 -6.49
C GLY A 177 1.68 13.06 -7.95
N LEU A 178 0.57 12.41 -8.29
CA LEU A 178 0.04 12.39 -9.67
C LEU A 178 -1.18 13.27 -9.87
N TYR A 179 -2.01 13.46 -8.84
CA TYR A 179 -3.27 14.19 -8.99
C TYR A 179 -3.38 15.35 -8.00
N GLN A 180 -3.88 16.49 -8.48
CA GLN A 180 -4.05 17.69 -7.66
C GLN A 180 -5.17 17.49 -6.64
N VAL A 181 -4.93 17.92 -5.40
CA VAL A 181 -6.01 18.14 -4.43
C VAL A 181 -6.78 19.39 -4.86
N GLY A 182 -8.11 19.39 -4.71
CA GLY A 182 -8.92 20.59 -4.97
C GLY A 182 -8.40 21.79 -4.17
N LYS A 183 -8.29 22.96 -4.81
CA LYS A 183 -7.64 24.16 -4.23
C LYS A 183 -8.16 24.54 -2.83
N ASN A 184 -9.46 24.37 -2.60
CA ASN A 184 -10.10 24.74 -1.33
C ASN A 184 -10.26 23.54 -0.38
N ASN A 185 -9.83 22.35 -0.80
CA ASN A 185 -9.88 21.15 0.00
C ASN A 185 -8.61 21.08 0.86
N VAL A 186 -8.72 21.61 2.07
CA VAL A 186 -7.66 21.77 3.06
C VAL A 186 -8.03 21.01 4.33
N ASP A 187 -7.12 20.84 5.27
CA ASP A 187 -7.33 20.04 6.49
C ASP A 187 -8.65 20.33 7.21
N GLY A 188 -9.03 21.60 7.35
CA GLY A 188 -10.27 21.98 8.04
C GLY A 188 -11.54 21.99 7.17
N THR A 189 -11.45 21.75 5.85
CA THR A 189 -12.60 21.87 4.93
C THR A 189 -12.47 20.92 3.73
N HIS A 190 -13.38 19.95 3.64
CA HIS A 190 -13.46 18.92 2.60
C HIS A 190 -14.80 18.97 1.86
N LEU A 191 -14.89 19.83 0.85
CA LEU A 191 -16.09 20.01 0.04
C LEU A 191 -15.94 19.40 -1.35
N ASP A 192 -16.98 18.73 -1.83
CA ASP A 192 -17.16 18.36 -3.23
C ASP A 192 -18.48 18.95 -3.74
N ASP A 193 -18.40 19.98 -4.57
CA ASP A 193 -19.57 20.66 -5.15
C ASP A 193 -19.69 20.46 -6.67
N GLY A 194 -18.83 19.61 -7.24
CA GLY A 194 -18.72 19.39 -8.68
C GLY A 194 -17.90 20.43 -9.44
N THR A 195 -17.27 21.40 -8.77
CA THR A 195 -16.36 22.37 -9.39
C THR A 195 -14.89 21.93 -9.29
N ALA A 196 -14.03 22.47 -10.16
CA ALA A 196 -12.60 22.16 -10.16
C ALA A 196 -11.84 22.64 -8.90
N ASN A 197 -12.41 23.57 -8.13
CA ASN A 197 -11.77 24.08 -6.92
C ASN A 197 -12.11 23.26 -5.66
N ASN A 198 -13.28 22.62 -5.65
CA ASN A 198 -13.78 21.81 -4.54
C ASN A 198 -13.92 20.35 -5.02
N VAL A 199 -12.77 19.66 -5.09
CA VAL A 199 -12.68 18.26 -5.52
C VAL A 199 -12.14 17.44 -4.35
N ALA A 200 -13.05 16.85 -3.58
CA ALA A 200 -12.70 16.01 -2.44
C ALA A 200 -12.87 14.52 -2.70
N ASN A 201 -13.86 14.11 -3.49
CA ASN A 201 -13.93 12.74 -3.95
C ASN A 201 -12.96 12.50 -5.11
N ASN A 202 -12.37 11.30 -5.15
CA ASN A 202 -11.43 10.95 -6.20
C ASN A 202 -12.11 10.59 -7.53
N VAL A 203 -13.36 10.10 -7.50
CA VAL A 203 -14.03 9.57 -8.70
C VAL A 203 -15.18 10.42 -9.19
N ASP A 204 -15.39 10.39 -10.51
CA ASP A 204 -16.64 10.80 -11.13
C ASP A 204 -17.70 9.70 -10.91
N ALA A 205 -18.85 10.08 -10.37
CA ALA A 205 -19.89 9.13 -9.99
C ALA A 205 -20.55 8.40 -11.17
N LYS A 206 -20.43 8.92 -12.40
CA LYS A 206 -21.03 8.34 -13.62
C LYS A 206 -20.10 7.33 -14.26
N THR A 207 -18.80 7.60 -14.25
CA THR A 207 -17.78 6.79 -14.93
C THR A 207 -17.02 5.86 -13.99
N GLY A 208 -16.99 6.14 -12.68
CA GLY A 208 -16.16 5.44 -11.71
C GLY A 208 -14.65 5.68 -11.87
N LYS A 209 -14.25 6.57 -12.78
CA LYS A 209 -12.86 6.94 -13.05
C LYS A 209 -12.42 8.11 -12.16
N ILE A 210 -11.12 8.21 -11.95
CA ILE A 210 -10.45 9.35 -11.30
C ILE A 210 -10.82 10.64 -12.05
N LYS A 211 -11.41 11.59 -11.32
CA LYS A 211 -11.83 12.91 -11.83
C LYS A 211 -10.87 14.04 -11.49
N ARG A 212 -9.92 13.81 -10.58
CA ARG A 212 -8.93 14.83 -10.18
C ARG A 212 -8.06 15.20 -11.37
N ASP A 213 -7.67 16.47 -11.43
CA ASP A 213 -6.76 16.94 -12.46
C ASP A 213 -5.34 16.39 -12.22
N PRO A 214 -4.60 16.06 -13.29
CA PRO A 214 -3.17 15.74 -13.21
C PRO A 214 -2.39 16.82 -12.49
N VAL A 215 -1.33 16.45 -11.76
CA VAL A 215 -0.37 17.40 -11.18
C VAL A 215 0.19 18.31 -12.26
N LYS A 216 0.42 19.58 -11.93
CA LYS A 216 1.00 20.55 -12.87
C LYS A 216 2.50 20.31 -12.96
N ALA A 217 3.06 20.39 -14.16
CA ALA A 217 4.52 20.35 -14.38
C ALA A 217 5.29 21.32 -13.46
N ALA A 218 4.71 22.49 -13.16
CA ALA A 218 5.30 23.50 -12.29
C ALA A 218 5.44 23.09 -10.81
N ASP A 219 4.80 21.99 -10.41
CA ASP A 219 4.78 21.43 -9.06
C ASP A 219 5.55 20.09 -8.99
N VAL A 220 6.17 19.67 -10.08
CA VAL A 220 6.99 18.45 -10.17
C VAL A 220 8.46 18.86 -10.12
N TYR A 221 9.26 18.14 -9.33
CA TYR A 221 10.67 18.43 -9.10
C TYR A 221 11.56 17.23 -9.40
N GLN A 222 12.81 17.51 -9.75
CA GLN A 222 13.86 16.55 -10.05
C GLN A 222 15.19 16.98 -9.43
N TYR A 223 16.09 16.02 -9.27
CA TYR A 223 17.43 16.23 -8.72
C TYR A 223 18.48 15.93 -9.79
N GLY A 224 18.52 16.80 -10.80
CA GLY A 224 19.20 16.52 -12.06
C GLY A 224 20.72 16.69 -12.06
N LYS A 225 21.31 17.26 -11.01
CA LYS A 225 22.74 17.65 -10.98
C LYS A 225 23.34 17.53 -9.58
N VAL A 226 24.67 17.41 -9.54
CA VAL A 226 25.49 17.75 -8.38
C VAL A 226 26.05 19.16 -8.49
N ASP A 227 26.29 19.79 -7.35
CA ASP A 227 27.13 20.98 -7.25
C ASP A 227 28.57 20.65 -7.70
N THR A 228 29.09 21.43 -8.64
CA THR A 228 30.35 21.11 -9.32
C THR A 228 31.59 21.33 -8.45
N ALA A 229 31.45 22.01 -7.30
CA ALA A 229 32.55 22.21 -6.36
C ALA A 229 32.60 21.12 -5.29
N THR A 230 31.45 20.61 -4.87
CA THR A 230 31.33 19.73 -3.70
C THR A 230 30.98 18.28 -4.05
N GLY A 231 30.39 18.02 -5.22
CA GLY A 231 29.88 16.71 -5.60
C GLY A 231 28.62 16.29 -4.84
N LYS A 232 28.05 17.21 -4.05
CA LYS A 232 26.78 17.01 -3.34
C LYS A 232 25.61 17.32 -4.24
N ARG A 233 24.46 16.69 -3.98
CA ARG A 233 23.21 16.93 -4.69
C ARG A 233 22.88 18.42 -4.67
N ALA A 234 22.63 18.98 -5.86
CA ALA A 234 22.14 20.34 -5.98
C ALA A 234 20.69 20.43 -5.50
N ASP A 235 20.25 21.65 -5.19
CA ASP A 235 18.87 21.93 -4.79
C ASP A 235 17.87 21.38 -5.81
N ALA A 236 16.71 20.93 -5.33
CA ALA A 236 15.64 20.44 -6.20
C ALA A 236 15.25 21.50 -7.23
N ALA A 237 15.15 21.10 -8.49
CA ALA A 237 14.71 21.97 -9.58
C ALA A 237 13.36 21.50 -10.10
N LYS A 238 12.51 22.43 -10.55
CA LYS A 238 11.30 22.07 -11.31
C LYS A 238 11.69 21.27 -12.55
N VAL A 239 10.83 20.35 -12.97
CA VAL A 239 11.11 19.56 -14.17
C VAL A 239 11.24 20.47 -15.37
N ALA A 240 12.40 20.38 -16.01
CA ALA A 240 12.79 21.11 -17.20
C ALA A 240 13.98 20.38 -17.86
N ALA A 241 14.30 20.75 -19.08
CA ALA A 241 15.44 20.18 -19.79
C ALA A 241 16.74 20.36 -18.98
N VAL A 242 17.51 19.29 -18.86
CA VAL A 242 18.81 19.25 -18.19
C VAL A 242 19.89 19.09 -19.23
N THR A 243 20.96 19.88 -19.10
CA THR A 243 22.12 19.81 -19.98
C THR A 243 23.33 19.24 -19.24
N ALA A 244 24.14 18.47 -19.96
CA ALA A 244 25.46 18.05 -19.51
C ALA A 244 26.40 19.27 -19.43
N ASP A 245 27.35 19.22 -18.50
CA ASP A 245 28.35 20.26 -18.32
C ASP A 245 29.56 20.01 -19.23
N THR A 246 30.26 21.09 -19.60
CA THR A 246 31.60 20.98 -20.19
C THR A 246 32.63 20.75 -19.08
N PRO A 247 33.50 19.72 -19.17
CA PRO A 247 34.51 19.45 -18.16
C PRO A 247 35.40 20.67 -17.88
N THR A 248 35.60 20.98 -16.60
CA THR A 248 36.45 22.09 -16.14
C THR A 248 37.41 21.58 -15.07
N ALA A 249 38.69 21.95 -15.16
CA ALA A 249 39.71 21.55 -14.19
C ALA A 249 39.33 21.93 -12.75
N GLY A 250 39.54 21.01 -11.81
CA GLY A 250 39.20 21.16 -10.39
C GLY A 250 37.70 21.08 -10.07
N LYS A 251 36.84 20.71 -11.03
CA LYS A 251 35.38 20.63 -10.86
C LYS A 251 34.81 19.27 -11.22
N HIS A 252 33.77 18.86 -10.50
CA HIS A 252 32.92 17.74 -10.87
C HIS A 252 32.14 18.09 -12.16
N THR A 253 31.84 17.09 -12.98
CA THR A 253 31.15 17.29 -14.28
C THR A 253 29.84 16.52 -14.33
N ASN A 254 28.71 17.20 -14.50
CA ASN A 254 27.43 16.52 -14.76
C ASN A 254 27.40 15.99 -16.19
N LEU A 255 27.06 14.71 -16.39
CA LEU A 255 27.14 14.03 -17.68
C LEU A 255 25.77 13.76 -18.31
N THR A 256 24.70 13.75 -17.52
CA THR A 256 23.34 13.48 -18.00
C THR A 256 22.71 14.70 -18.65
N ALA A 257 22.06 14.47 -19.78
CA ALA A 257 21.15 15.41 -20.40
C ALA A 257 19.77 14.77 -20.55
N SER A 258 18.71 15.58 -20.40
CA SER A 258 17.32 15.16 -20.63
C SER A 258 16.54 16.31 -21.26
N THR A 259 15.62 15.97 -22.15
CA THR A 259 14.65 16.90 -22.77
C THR A 259 13.32 16.94 -22.01
N GLY A 260 13.20 16.23 -20.88
CA GLY A 260 11.96 16.15 -20.10
C GLY A 260 11.50 17.52 -19.59
N THR A 261 10.21 17.81 -19.73
CA THR A 261 9.59 19.07 -19.31
C THR A 261 8.38 18.88 -18.39
N ASP A 262 8.03 17.64 -18.08
CA ASP A 262 6.89 17.27 -17.25
C ASP A 262 7.13 15.91 -16.58
N LEU A 263 6.23 15.51 -15.67
CA LEU A 263 6.19 14.19 -15.08
C LEU A 263 5.95 13.14 -16.17
N SER A 264 6.95 12.31 -16.38
CA SER A 264 6.90 11.18 -17.30
C SER A 264 6.92 9.84 -16.59
N ALA A 265 6.49 8.81 -17.31
CA ALA A 265 6.45 7.43 -16.85
C ALA A 265 7.85 6.81 -16.62
N ILE A 266 8.92 7.54 -16.97
CA ILE A 266 10.31 7.11 -16.84
C ILE A 266 11.14 8.22 -16.20
N ILE A 267 11.90 7.85 -15.17
CA ILE A 267 12.98 8.67 -14.62
C ILE A 267 14.32 7.98 -14.89
N ASP A 268 15.34 8.78 -15.20
CA ASP A 268 16.69 8.33 -15.47
C ASP A 268 17.62 8.67 -14.31
N PRO A 269 18.47 7.73 -13.84
CA PRO A 269 19.47 8.03 -12.84
C PRO A 269 20.53 8.96 -13.44
N VAL A 270 20.84 10.04 -12.73
CA VAL A 270 21.83 11.03 -13.19
C VAL A 270 23.23 10.48 -13.09
N GLN A 271 24.00 10.65 -14.15
CA GLN A 271 25.42 10.38 -14.23
C GLN A 271 26.24 11.66 -14.06
N TRP A 272 27.30 11.58 -13.27
CA TRP A 272 28.27 12.65 -13.09
C TRP A 272 29.67 12.06 -12.84
N GLN A 273 30.70 12.86 -13.06
CA GLN A 273 32.09 12.47 -12.88
C GLN A 273 32.76 13.30 -11.80
N GLU A 274 33.53 12.63 -10.95
CA GLU A 274 34.37 13.32 -9.98
C GLU A 274 35.41 14.23 -10.64
N LYS A 275 35.87 15.24 -9.90
CA LYS A 275 36.81 16.24 -10.41
C LYS A 275 38.04 15.61 -11.04
N ASP A 276 38.57 16.30 -12.05
CA ASP A 276 39.82 15.93 -12.74
C ASP A 276 39.80 14.52 -13.33
N GLY A 277 38.63 14.08 -13.81
CA GLY A 277 38.46 12.78 -14.47
C GLY A 277 38.34 11.61 -13.50
N GLY A 278 37.95 11.86 -12.25
CA GLY A 278 37.73 10.84 -11.23
C GLY A 278 36.58 9.86 -11.53
N ILE A 279 36.11 9.17 -10.50
CA ILE A 279 35.09 8.10 -10.60
C ILE A 279 33.80 8.65 -11.22
N LYS A 280 33.22 7.90 -12.17
CA LYS A 280 31.86 8.15 -12.66
C LYS A 280 30.86 7.55 -11.69
N ARG A 281 29.91 8.35 -11.24
CA ARG A 281 28.82 7.97 -10.35
C ARG A 281 27.50 8.02 -11.09
N THR A 282 26.53 7.23 -10.65
CA THR A 282 25.21 7.12 -11.27
C THR A 282 24.15 7.05 -10.19
N GLY A 283 23.10 7.85 -10.33
CA GLY A 283 21.91 7.85 -9.47
C GLY A 283 22.12 8.39 -8.06
N LYS A 284 23.36 8.60 -7.62
CA LYS A 284 23.72 9.02 -6.26
C LYS A 284 24.74 10.14 -6.26
N ASP A 285 24.60 11.09 -5.34
CA ASP A 285 25.64 12.08 -5.04
C ASP A 285 26.77 11.48 -4.16
N ILE A 286 27.71 12.32 -3.72
CA ILE A 286 28.82 11.88 -2.86
C ILE A 286 28.38 11.43 -1.46
N ASP A 287 27.24 11.92 -0.98
CA ASP A 287 26.65 11.60 0.34
C ASP A 287 25.62 10.46 0.24
N GLY A 288 25.45 9.85 -0.95
CA GLY A 288 24.50 8.76 -1.18
C GLY A 288 23.05 9.18 -1.39
N LYS A 289 22.76 10.46 -1.63
CA LYS A 289 21.42 10.97 -1.95
C LYS A 289 21.04 10.74 -3.40
N ASP A 290 19.77 10.44 -3.64
CA ASP A 290 19.22 10.16 -4.97
C ASP A 290 19.34 11.36 -5.92
N LEU A 291 19.75 11.06 -7.17
CA LEU A 291 19.81 11.98 -8.30
C LEU A 291 19.10 11.35 -9.50
N TYR A 292 18.10 12.04 -10.02
CA TYR A 292 17.31 11.59 -11.16
C TYR A 292 16.74 12.77 -11.96
N VAL A 293 16.43 12.49 -13.22
CA VAL A 293 15.70 13.40 -14.13
C VAL A 293 14.50 12.69 -14.72
N TYR A 294 13.42 13.42 -15.00
CA TYR A 294 12.34 12.89 -15.82
C TYR A 294 12.80 12.80 -17.27
N ARG A 295 12.50 11.68 -17.94
CA ARG A 295 12.90 11.46 -19.33
C ARG A 295 11.98 12.24 -20.27
N GLY A 296 12.57 12.86 -21.30
CA GLY A 296 11.85 13.42 -22.44
C GLY A 296 11.96 12.55 -23.71
N ASP A 297 11.38 13.04 -24.80
CA ASP A 297 11.42 12.32 -26.08
C ASP A 297 12.84 12.06 -26.58
N THR A 298 13.04 10.90 -27.20
CA THR A 298 14.32 10.51 -27.81
C THR A 298 14.25 10.72 -29.32
N ALA A 299 15.10 11.62 -29.83
CA ALA A 299 15.26 11.83 -31.26
C ALA A 299 16.09 10.71 -31.92
N LYS A 300 15.79 10.45 -33.19
CA LYS A 300 16.53 9.52 -34.02
C LYS A 300 18.00 9.92 -34.13
N SER A 301 18.88 8.96 -33.91
CA SER A 301 20.34 9.06 -34.03
C SER A 301 20.93 7.72 -34.47
N ALA A 302 22.25 7.65 -34.68
CA ALA A 302 22.92 6.38 -34.97
C ALA A 302 22.73 5.35 -33.84
N ALA A 303 22.67 5.79 -32.58
CA ALA A 303 22.44 4.93 -31.42
C ALA A 303 20.95 4.63 -31.18
N ASN A 304 20.05 5.50 -31.65
CA ASN A 304 18.59 5.34 -31.55
C ASN A 304 17.97 5.43 -32.95
N PRO A 305 17.80 4.32 -33.68
CA PRO A 305 17.44 4.36 -35.10
C PRO A 305 16.00 4.87 -35.38
N VAL A 306 15.20 5.07 -34.34
CA VAL A 306 13.80 5.50 -34.39
C VAL A 306 13.55 6.62 -33.40
N ASP A 307 12.65 7.54 -33.74
CA ASP A 307 12.11 8.51 -32.79
C ASP A 307 11.22 7.79 -31.78
N LYS A 308 11.36 8.15 -30.50
CA LYS A 308 10.57 7.57 -29.41
C LYS A 308 9.87 8.66 -28.62
N LYS A 309 8.64 8.36 -28.22
CA LYS A 309 7.81 9.21 -27.37
C LYS A 309 7.73 8.62 -25.98
N VAL A 310 8.03 9.45 -24.98
CA VAL A 310 7.86 9.08 -23.57
C VAL A 310 6.46 9.49 -23.13
N VAL A 311 5.80 8.62 -22.37
CA VAL A 311 4.45 8.87 -21.86
C VAL A 311 4.50 9.86 -20.70
N THR A 312 3.79 10.98 -20.85
CA THR A 312 3.46 11.89 -19.75
C THR A 312 2.10 11.56 -19.13
N LEU A 313 1.80 12.13 -17.97
CA LEU A 313 0.48 11.95 -17.35
C LEU A 313 -0.67 12.49 -18.22
N ALA A 314 -0.43 13.59 -18.95
CA ALA A 314 -1.38 14.12 -19.92
C ALA A 314 -1.61 13.14 -21.08
N ASP A 315 -0.54 12.54 -21.62
CA ASP A 315 -0.64 11.52 -22.67
C ASP A 315 -1.43 10.30 -22.20
N ALA A 316 -1.16 9.83 -20.98
CA ALA A 316 -1.85 8.69 -20.38
C ALA A 316 -3.36 8.95 -20.31
N LYS A 317 -3.78 10.11 -19.80
CA LYS A 317 -5.21 10.51 -19.72
C LYS A 317 -5.90 10.49 -21.10
N THR A 318 -5.20 10.85 -22.17
CA THR A 318 -5.75 10.81 -23.53
C THR A 318 -5.74 9.42 -24.14
N LYS A 319 -4.71 8.61 -23.87
CA LYS A 319 -4.51 7.29 -24.51
C LYS A 319 -5.10 6.11 -23.73
N GLY A 320 -5.46 6.31 -22.47
CA GLY A 320 -6.13 5.32 -21.61
C GLY A 320 -5.19 4.36 -20.89
N ALA A 321 -5.80 3.32 -20.29
CA ALA A 321 -5.19 2.48 -19.25
C ALA A 321 -3.88 1.79 -19.68
N ARG A 322 -3.73 1.43 -20.96
CA ARG A 322 -2.50 0.81 -21.50
C ARG A 322 -1.24 1.69 -21.33
N TYR A 323 -1.44 3.01 -21.19
CA TYR A 323 -0.39 4.00 -20.99
C TYR A 323 -0.36 4.53 -19.54
N GLY A 324 -1.01 3.83 -18.61
CA GLY A 324 -0.94 4.14 -17.18
C GLY A 324 -2.04 5.09 -16.68
N ASP A 325 -3.06 5.40 -17.48
CA ASP A 325 -4.24 6.11 -16.97
C ASP A 325 -4.87 5.34 -15.81
N GLN A 326 -5.36 6.08 -14.81
CA GLN A 326 -5.97 5.56 -13.58
C GLN A 326 -5.01 4.81 -12.63
N LEU A 327 -3.70 4.87 -12.84
CA LEU A 327 -2.70 4.26 -11.95
C LEU A 327 -1.91 5.31 -11.16
N VAL A 328 -1.33 4.88 -10.03
CA VAL A 328 -0.35 5.64 -9.26
C VAL A 328 1.05 5.12 -9.57
N TRP A 329 1.86 5.93 -10.24
CA TRP A 329 3.08 5.47 -10.90
C TRP A 329 4.26 5.35 -9.94
N TRP A 330 5.17 4.43 -10.26
CA TRP A 330 6.47 4.33 -9.61
C TRP A 330 7.29 5.62 -9.73
N THR A 331 7.10 6.36 -10.84
CA THR A 331 7.74 7.66 -11.11
C THR A 331 7.02 8.87 -10.52
N ALA A 332 6.00 8.66 -9.69
CA ALA A 332 5.46 9.76 -8.88
C ALA A 332 6.62 10.43 -8.10
N PRO A 333 6.55 11.75 -7.83
CA PRO A 333 7.62 12.47 -7.15
C PRO A 333 7.98 11.78 -5.82
N GLU A 334 9.25 11.80 -5.42
CA GLU A 334 9.67 11.16 -4.16
C GLU A 334 8.82 11.62 -2.96
N THR A 335 8.40 12.90 -2.98
CA THR A 335 7.56 13.54 -1.97
C THR A 335 6.16 12.95 -1.82
N ALA A 336 5.69 12.19 -2.81
CA ALA A 336 4.44 11.45 -2.77
C ALA A 336 4.52 10.20 -1.91
N PHE A 337 5.72 9.66 -1.71
CA PHE A 337 5.96 8.51 -0.85
C PHE A 337 6.47 8.96 0.53
N GLU A 338 7.38 9.93 0.54
CA GLU A 338 7.97 10.53 1.75
C GLU A 338 8.47 11.94 1.49
N ASN A 339 8.24 12.83 2.45
CA ASN A 339 8.74 14.21 2.42
C ASN A 339 9.32 14.60 3.78
N GLU A 340 9.81 15.84 3.89
CA GLU A 340 10.49 16.29 5.11
C GLU A 340 9.55 16.31 6.32
N PHE A 341 8.26 16.61 6.13
CA PHE A 341 7.27 16.55 7.21
C PHE A 341 7.06 15.12 7.70
N THR A 342 6.90 14.16 6.78
CA THR A 342 6.71 12.76 7.17
C THR A 342 7.96 12.18 7.82
N ARG A 343 9.17 12.63 7.44
CA ARG A 343 10.43 12.16 8.03
C ARG A 343 10.69 12.74 9.41
N THR A 344 10.40 14.02 9.61
CA THR A 344 10.71 14.70 10.88
C THR A 344 9.58 14.65 11.89
N GLY A 345 8.34 14.44 11.44
CA GLY A 345 7.15 14.64 12.25
C GLY A 345 6.89 16.12 12.57
N LYS A 346 7.49 17.07 11.84
CA LYS A 346 7.23 18.49 12.06
C LYS A 346 5.94 18.91 11.37
N SER A 347 5.21 19.84 11.97
CA SER A 347 4.03 20.47 11.36
C SER A 347 4.38 21.70 10.52
N THR A 348 5.54 22.31 10.75
CA THR A 348 6.08 23.43 9.96
C THR A 348 7.60 23.30 9.83
N LEU A 349 8.15 23.86 8.74
CA LEU A 349 9.59 23.90 8.49
C LEU A 349 10.05 25.37 8.44
N SER A 350 11.20 25.66 9.03
CA SER A 350 11.84 26.96 8.95
C SER A 350 12.42 27.22 7.55
N THR A 351 12.64 28.48 7.19
CA THR A 351 13.29 28.85 5.92
C THR A 351 14.63 28.15 5.68
N ALA A 352 15.37 27.84 6.75
CA ALA A 352 16.63 27.12 6.67
C ALA A 352 16.42 25.64 6.31
N GLU A 353 15.38 25.00 6.87
CA GLU A 353 15.02 23.60 6.60
C GLU A 353 14.40 23.43 5.22
N LEU A 354 13.69 24.44 4.72
CA LEU A 354 13.14 24.47 3.36
C LEU A 354 14.22 24.55 2.27
N LYS A 355 15.44 24.98 2.62
CA LYS A 355 16.49 25.22 1.64
C LYS A 355 16.89 23.91 0.95
N GLY A 356 16.80 23.88 -0.37
CA GLY A 356 17.17 22.75 -1.21
C GLY A 356 16.12 21.64 -1.32
N LEU A 357 15.00 21.76 -0.60
CA LEU A 357 13.85 20.87 -0.74
C LEU A 357 12.99 21.27 -1.95
N PRO A 358 12.31 20.31 -2.59
CA PRO A 358 11.33 20.60 -3.62
C PRO A 358 10.16 21.36 -2.98
N GLY A 359 9.54 22.27 -3.75
CA GLY A 359 8.52 23.21 -3.29
C GLY A 359 7.37 22.57 -2.50
N ALA A 360 6.18 22.40 -3.09
CA ALA A 360 5.12 21.62 -2.42
C ALA A 360 5.46 20.12 -2.56
N PRO A 361 5.30 19.28 -1.52
CA PRO A 361 4.70 19.57 -0.22
C PRO A 361 5.53 20.45 0.72
N ASN A 362 6.86 20.39 0.69
CA ASN A 362 7.72 20.89 1.76
C ASN A 362 7.54 22.37 2.14
N VAL A 363 6.99 23.23 1.29
CA VAL A 363 6.79 24.67 1.55
C VAL A 363 5.41 25.05 2.11
N SER A 364 4.52 24.10 2.43
CA SER A 364 3.15 24.37 2.88
C SER A 364 2.72 23.45 4.03
N THR A 365 1.90 23.98 4.95
CA THR A 365 1.05 23.17 5.83
C THR A 365 -0.14 22.61 5.04
N ASP A 366 -0.91 21.69 5.65
CA ASP A 366 -2.11 21.03 5.12
C ASP A 366 -1.83 19.76 4.27
N SER A 367 -2.88 19.12 3.74
CA SER A 367 -2.88 17.88 2.92
C SER A 367 -1.95 17.82 1.73
N LYS A 368 -1.30 18.92 1.37
CA LYS A 368 -0.24 18.91 0.36
C LYS A 368 0.87 17.95 0.77
N ALA A 369 1.17 17.84 2.07
CA ALA A 369 2.18 16.95 2.64
C ALA A 369 1.74 15.48 2.76
N ALA A 370 0.50 15.16 2.39
CA ALA A 370 0.00 13.80 2.42
C ALA A 370 0.78 12.90 1.44
N THR A 371 0.95 11.65 1.83
CA THR A 371 1.64 10.63 1.02
C THR A 371 0.68 9.55 0.56
N ASN A 372 1.04 8.85 -0.50
CA ASN A 372 0.20 7.83 -1.13
C ASN A 372 0.13 6.51 -0.32
N GLY A 373 1.08 6.29 0.59
CA GLY A 373 1.12 5.10 1.45
C GLY A 373 1.74 3.86 0.82
N LEU A 374 2.16 3.92 -0.45
CA LEU A 374 2.86 2.83 -1.14
C LEU A 374 4.33 2.77 -0.72
N VAL A 375 4.94 1.60 -0.90
CA VAL A 375 6.41 1.45 -0.86
C VAL A 375 6.96 1.44 -2.28
N ARG A 376 7.94 2.31 -2.56
CA ARG A 376 8.67 2.40 -3.83
C ARG A 376 10.09 1.86 -3.65
N VAL A 377 10.48 0.89 -4.48
CA VAL A 377 11.79 0.21 -4.42
C VAL A 377 12.45 0.19 -5.80
N GLY A 378 13.79 0.15 -5.85
CA GLY A 378 14.54 -0.18 -7.07
C GLY A 378 14.96 1.02 -7.93
N GLY A 379 15.28 0.76 -9.20
CA GLY A 379 15.77 1.76 -10.15
C GLY A 379 17.10 2.43 -9.76
N GLY A 380 17.89 1.80 -8.88
CA GLY A 380 19.08 2.40 -8.28
C GLY A 380 18.79 3.54 -7.29
N LEU A 381 17.53 3.77 -6.94
CA LEU A 381 17.07 4.82 -6.02
C LEU A 381 16.87 4.26 -4.62
N SER A 382 16.74 5.17 -3.66
CA SER A 382 16.43 4.82 -2.27
C SER A 382 14.99 4.32 -2.17
N THR A 383 14.79 3.34 -1.29
CA THR A 383 13.44 2.87 -0.94
C THR A 383 12.70 3.96 -0.19
N LEU A 384 11.43 4.18 -0.55
CA LEU A 384 10.57 5.17 0.10
C LEU A 384 9.23 4.55 0.50
N GLY A 385 8.57 5.19 1.46
CA GLY A 385 7.22 4.90 1.95
C GLY A 385 7.17 3.99 3.16
N GLN A 386 8.31 3.49 3.64
CA GLN A 386 8.39 2.47 4.68
C GLN A 386 8.09 3.03 6.07
N GLU A 387 7.40 2.24 6.90
CA GLU A 387 7.17 2.59 8.31
C GLU A 387 8.47 2.67 9.11
N LEU A 388 9.38 1.73 8.84
CA LEU A 388 10.67 1.59 9.50
C LEU A 388 11.77 1.35 8.46
N ASN A 389 12.98 1.82 8.78
CA ASN A 389 14.19 1.49 8.06
C ASN A 389 15.11 0.62 8.91
N TRP A 390 15.87 -0.24 8.25
CA TRP A 390 16.81 -1.13 8.93
C TRP A 390 18.14 -0.42 9.19
N ASN A 391 18.49 -0.24 10.48
CA ASN A 391 19.82 0.19 10.88
C ASN A 391 20.73 -1.05 11.01
N LYS A 392 21.69 -1.15 10.07
CA LYS A 392 22.62 -2.28 10.00
C LYS A 392 23.67 -2.27 11.10
N ASP A 393 24.05 -1.08 11.59
CA ASP A 393 25.09 -0.93 12.60
C ASP A 393 24.58 -1.34 13.99
N GLU A 394 23.31 -1.03 14.27
CA GLU A 394 22.65 -1.36 15.53
C GLU A 394 21.81 -2.64 15.47
N ASN A 395 21.68 -3.26 14.28
CA ASN A 395 20.90 -4.47 14.03
C ASN A 395 19.45 -4.36 14.55
N LYS A 396 18.83 -3.20 14.29
CA LYS A 396 17.47 -2.86 14.73
C LYS A 396 16.71 -2.08 13.66
N TRP A 397 15.39 -2.14 13.72
CA TRP A 397 14.53 -1.28 12.94
C TRP A 397 14.38 0.09 13.61
N GLU A 398 14.35 1.16 12.80
CA GLU A 398 14.21 2.54 13.25
C GLU A 398 13.05 3.23 12.55
N ASP A 399 12.40 4.16 13.24
CA ASP A 399 11.30 4.91 12.65
C ASP A 399 11.73 5.75 11.47
N HIS A 400 10.94 5.67 10.40
CA HIS A 400 11.19 6.46 9.20
C HIS A 400 10.01 7.37 8.85
N HIS A 401 8.79 6.82 8.88
CA HIS A 401 7.57 7.58 8.58
C HIS A 401 6.90 8.07 9.87
N ASN A 402 7.27 9.26 10.32
CA ASN A 402 6.95 9.87 11.61
C ASN A 402 5.63 10.65 11.65
N THR A 403 4.64 10.26 10.83
CA THR A 403 3.30 10.86 10.89
C THR A 403 2.52 10.42 12.14
N THR A 404 1.45 11.14 12.47
CA THR A 404 0.51 10.80 13.55
C THR A 404 -0.40 9.65 13.15
N THR A 405 -0.84 9.62 11.89
CA THR A 405 -1.71 8.59 11.32
C THR A 405 -1.22 8.14 9.95
N ARG A 406 -1.55 6.89 9.59
CA ARG A 406 -1.54 6.38 8.21
C ARG A 406 -2.68 5.39 8.07
N ILE A 407 -3.87 5.91 7.75
CA ILE A 407 -5.11 5.14 7.70
C ILE A 407 -5.59 5.05 6.25
N PHE A 408 -6.12 3.88 5.89
CA PHE A 408 -6.65 3.53 4.58
C PHE A 408 -8.01 2.85 4.70
N GLY A 409 -8.72 2.75 3.58
CA GLY A 409 -10.03 2.11 3.48
C GLY A 409 -11.21 3.01 3.84
N ARG A 410 -12.30 2.39 4.27
CA ARG A 410 -13.57 3.06 4.59
C ARG A 410 -13.34 4.19 5.58
N TYR A 411 -13.83 5.39 5.26
CA TYR A 411 -13.69 6.58 6.09
C TYR A 411 -12.24 6.88 6.52
N HIS A 412 -11.23 6.48 5.74
CA HIS A 412 -9.88 7.03 5.93
C HIS A 412 -9.88 8.56 5.76
N LEU A 413 -10.71 9.05 4.83
CA LEU A 413 -11.09 10.45 4.61
C LEU A 413 -12.60 10.55 4.37
N ALA A 414 -13.16 11.71 4.68
CA ALA A 414 -14.56 12.05 4.43
C ALA A 414 -14.69 13.43 3.78
N TYR A 415 -15.77 13.64 3.05
CA TYR A 415 -16.07 14.90 2.39
C TYR A 415 -17.58 15.20 2.41
N ALA A 416 -17.94 16.47 2.28
CA ALA A 416 -19.30 16.90 2.11
C ALA A 416 -19.66 16.92 0.63
N ASP A 417 -20.59 16.06 0.23
CA ASP A 417 -21.16 16.08 -1.11
C ASP A 417 -22.27 17.13 -1.18
N SER A 418 -22.02 18.18 -1.96
CA SER A 418 -22.93 19.29 -2.19
C SER A 418 -23.26 19.49 -3.67
N ALA A 419 -22.70 18.65 -4.56
CA ALA A 419 -22.82 18.79 -6.01
C ALA A 419 -24.28 18.82 -6.46
N ALA A 420 -24.55 19.58 -7.52
CA ALA A 420 -25.90 19.82 -8.01
C ALA A 420 -26.58 18.54 -8.51
N ASP A 421 -25.81 17.60 -9.06
CA ASP A 421 -26.30 16.33 -9.60
C ASP A 421 -26.29 15.18 -8.59
N SER A 422 -25.90 15.43 -7.34
CA SER A 422 -25.90 14.44 -6.28
C SER A 422 -27.32 14.12 -5.81
N LYS A 423 -27.71 12.84 -5.91
CA LYS A 423 -29.02 12.33 -5.47
C LYS A 423 -29.27 12.52 -3.97
N VAL A 424 -28.21 12.37 -3.17
CA VAL A 424 -28.23 12.58 -1.72
C VAL A 424 -26.97 13.38 -1.36
N LYS A 425 -27.20 14.56 -0.77
CA LYS A 425 -26.16 15.43 -0.24
C LYS A 425 -25.83 15.04 1.20
N GLY A 426 -24.61 15.29 1.65
CA GLY A 426 -24.17 14.96 3.00
C GLY A 426 -22.73 14.49 3.10
N ALA A 427 -22.33 14.12 4.31
CA ALA A 427 -21.02 13.52 4.56
C ALA A 427 -20.91 12.15 3.87
N LYS A 428 -19.86 11.97 3.07
CA LYS A 428 -19.54 10.73 2.35
C LYS A 428 -18.09 10.35 2.59
N THR A 429 -17.79 9.08 2.38
CA THR A 429 -16.40 8.60 2.37
C THR A 429 -15.77 8.82 1.00
N VAL A 430 -14.49 9.16 0.98
CA VAL A 430 -13.71 9.27 -0.26
C VAL A 430 -13.57 7.90 -0.91
N THR A 431 -13.91 7.82 -2.21
CA THR A 431 -13.72 6.62 -3.05
C THR A 431 -12.26 6.52 -3.50
N MET A 432 -11.78 5.34 -3.90
CA MET A 432 -10.36 5.05 -4.13
C MET A 432 -9.58 5.37 -2.85
N ASN A 433 -9.57 4.42 -1.93
CA ASN A 433 -9.08 4.60 -0.56
C ASN A 433 -8.07 3.51 -0.14
N SER A 434 -7.64 2.67 -1.08
CA SER A 434 -6.64 1.63 -0.92
C SER A 434 -6.11 1.21 -2.31
N TYR A 435 -5.29 0.17 -2.39
CA TYR A 435 -4.76 -0.40 -3.63
C TYR A 435 -4.99 -1.90 -3.68
N LYS A 436 -5.11 -2.46 -4.89
CA LYS A 436 -5.31 -3.92 -5.10
C LYS A 436 -4.15 -4.61 -5.81
N GLY A 437 -3.04 -3.93 -6.04
CA GLY A 437 -1.89 -4.45 -6.78
C GLY A 437 -1.24 -3.40 -7.66
N ALA A 438 -0.25 -3.81 -8.45
CA ALA A 438 0.34 -3.00 -9.50
C ALA A 438 0.36 -3.73 -10.84
N LYS A 439 0.47 -2.96 -11.91
CA LYS A 439 0.56 -3.45 -13.28
C LYS A 439 1.65 -2.71 -14.05
N SER A 440 2.25 -3.41 -15.01
CA SER A 440 3.10 -2.75 -16.00
C SER A 440 2.25 -1.95 -16.99
N PHE A 441 2.74 -0.84 -17.52
CA PHE A 441 2.10 -0.09 -18.62
C PHE A 441 3.14 0.46 -19.60
N ILE A 442 2.71 0.83 -20.82
CA ILE A 442 3.62 1.40 -21.83
C ILE A 442 4.11 2.75 -21.33
N ALA A 443 5.42 2.89 -21.20
CA ALA A 443 6.07 4.11 -20.70
C ALA A 443 6.82 4.87 -21.81
N GLU A 444 7.21 4.17 -22.87
CA GLU A 444 7.83 4.74 -24.08
C GLU A 444 7.43 3.92 -25.31
N TYR A 445 7.24 4.57 -26.46
CA TYR A 445 6.84 3.91 -27.71
C TYR A 445 7.48 4.56 -28.95
N GLU A 446 7.54 3.83 -30.06
CA GLU A 446 7.99 4.39 -31.35
C GLU A 446 7.00 5.45 -31.86
N LYS A 447 7.46 6.67 -32.14
CA LYS A 447 6.61 7.83 -32.47
C LYS A 447 5.55 7.53 -33.54
N ASP A 448 5.94 6.83 -34.60
CA ASP A 448 5.07 6.51 -35.74
C ASP A 448 4.33 5.16 -35.59
N LYS A 449 4.55 4.44 -34.47
CA LYS A 449 3.92 3.16 -34.14
C LYS A 449 3.55 3.13 -32.65
N PRO A 450 2.49 3.86 -32.24
CA PRO A 450 2.15 4.03 -30.83
C PRO A 450 1.86 2.73 -30.08
N THR A 451 1.46 1.67 -30.79
CA THR A 451 1.26 0.33 -30.20
C THR A 451 2.55 -0.46 -29.98
N LYS A 452 3.68 0.00 -30.53
CA LYS A 452 4.99 -0.63 -30.37
C LYS A 452 5.75 0.04 -29.22
N ALA A 453 5.57 -0.53 -28.04
CA ALA A 453 6.31 -0.13 -26.84
C ALA A 453 7.81 -0.39 -26.99
N THR A 454 8.61 0.53 -26.46
CA THR A 454 10.07 0.38 -26.32
C THR A 454 10.47 0.24 -24.86
N GLN A 455 9.69 0.84 -23.94
CA GLN A 455 9.83 0.63 -22.50
C GLN A 455 8.47 0.60 -21.79
N TYR A 456 8.48 -0.05 -20.63
CA TYR A 456 7.39 -0.18 -19.69
C TYR A 456 7.77 0.42 -18.34
N SER A 457 6.75 0.74 -17.54
CA SER A 457 6.87 1.21 -16.16
C SER A 457 5.81 0.52 -15.29
N LEU A 458 5.81 0.78 -13.99
CA LEU A 458 4.87 0.21 -13.02
C LEU A 458 3.93 1.26 -12.44
N GLY A 459 2.66 0.88 -12.24
CA GLY A 459 1.71 1.68 -11.51
C GLY A 459 0.79 0.84 -10.63
N ALA A 460 0.52 1.32 -9.41
CA ALA A 460 -0.44 0.74 -8.49
C ALA A 460 -1.87 1.06 -8.94
N GLU A 461 -2.77 0.09 -8.81
CA GLU A 461 -4.19 0.22 -9.16
C GLU A 461 -5.00 0.57 -7.91
N PRO A 462 -5.58 1.78 -7.82
CA PRO A 462 -6.45 2.17 -6.72
C PRO A 462 -7.72 1.31 -6.65
N MET A 463 -8.26 1.16 -5.45
CA MET A 463 -9.50 0.46 -5.18
C MET A 463 -10.28 1.12 -4.04
N THR A 464 -11.52 0.69 -3.83
CA THR A 464 -12.36 1.17 -2.73
C THR A 464 -12.73 0.02 -1.80
N LEU A 465 -12.44 0.18 -0.52
CA LEU A 465 -13.01 -0.58 0.58
C LEU A 465 -14.21 0.20 1.15
N GLN A 466 -15.35 -0.47 1.20
CA GLN A 466 -16.64 0.05 1.65
C GLN A 466 -16.92 -0.30 3.11
N ASN A 467 -16.28 -1.33 3.67
CA ASN A 467 -16.57 -1.84 5.00
C ASN A 467 -15.33 -1.80 5.91
N VAL A 468 -14.14 -2.03 5.36
CA VAL A 468 -12.87 -2.18 6.09
C VAL A 468 -12.06 -0.88 6.15
N GLN A 469 -11.54 -0.56 7.33
CA GLN A 469 -10.54 0.47 7.61
C GLN A 469 -9.33 -0.18 8.27
N TYR A 470 -8.13 0.21 7.86
CA TYR A 470 -6.89 -0.35 8.41
C TYR A 470 -5.77 0.69 8.41
N GLY A 471 -4.75 0.47 9.23
CA GLY A 471 -3.56 1.31 9.25
C GLY A 471 -3.00 1.53 10.65
N ARG A 472 -2.39 2.69 10.86
CA ARG A 472 -1.77 3.09 12.14
C ARG A 472 -2.35 4.40 12.64
N VAL A 473 -2.58 4.46 13.95
CA VAL A 473 -2.83 5.70 14.71
C VAL A 473 -1.85 5.78 15.86
N THR A 474 -1.28 6.96 16.07
CA THR A 474 -0.27 7.19 17.10
C THR A 474 -0.77 8.24 18.07
N THR A 475 -0.77 7.89 19.36
CA THR A 475 -1.33 8.74 20.41
C THR A 475 -0.52 8.69 21.68
N ASN A 476 -0.73 9.65 22.55
CA ASN A 476 -0.38 9.48 23.96
C ASN A 476 -1.54 8.76 24.68
N LEU A 477 -1.26 7.57 25.23
CA LEU A 477 -2.21 6.80 26.06
C LEU A 477 -1.93 6.95 27.56
N ASP A 478 -0.91 7.71 27.92
CA ASP A 478 -0.63 8.10 29.29
C ASP A 478 -1.61 9.20 29.66
N VAL A 479 -2.57 8.85 30.51
CA VAL A 479 -3.59 9.78 30.99
C VAL A 479 -3.22 10.21 32.41
N ASP A 480 -3.22 11.52 32.64
CA ASP A 480 -3.12 12.06 33.98
C ASP A 480 -4.40 11.74 34.77
N ALA A 481 -4.28 11.26 36.01
CA ALA A 481 -5.41 10.96 36.90
C ALA A 481 -6.39 12.14 37.11
N GLY A 482 -5.96 13.36 36.76
CA GLY A 482 -6.72 14.61 36.82
C GLY A 482 -7.48 14.98 35.55
N ASP A 483 -7.31 14.29 34.42
CA ASP A 483 -7.94 14.69 33.16
C ASP A 483 -9.45 14.40 33.20
N ALA A 484 -10.26 15.43 33.02
CA ALA A 484 -11.71 15.30 33.00
C ALA A 484 -12.11 14.60 31.69
N GLY A 485 -12.47 13.32 31.77
CA GLY A 485 -13.03 12.59 30.66
C GLY A 485 -14.40 13.12 30.21
N TYR A 486 -14.94 12.50 29.17
CA TYR A 486 -16.24 12.83 28.58
C TYR A 486 -17.37 12.46 29.55
N PRO A 487 -18.55 13.11 29.47
CA PRO A 487 -19.69 12.79 30.32
C PRO A 487 -20.16 11.32 30.25
N ASP A 488 -19.84 10.63 29.16
CA ASP A 488 -20.15 9.23 28.90
C ASP A 488 -19.13 8.25 29.50
N GLY A 489 -18.06 8.74 30.13
CA GLY A 489 -17.02 7.95 30.80
C GLY A 489 -15.83 7.57 29.92
N PHE A 490 -15.71 8.10 28.70
CA PHE A 490 -14.55 7.88 27.84
C PHE A 490 -13.47 8.96 28.02
N ILE A 491 -12.25 8.68 27.57
CA ILE A 491 -11.16 9.66 27.48
C ILE A 491 -10.64 9.71 26.05
N ARG A 492 -10.29 10.90 25.61
CA ARG A 492 -9.70 11.10 24.29
C ARG A 492 -8.20 11.27 24.37
N SER A 493 -7.50 10.41 23.65
CA SER A 493 -6.05 10.36 23.55
C SER A 493 -5.58 11.32 22.46
N PRO A 494 -4.70 12.29 22.78
CA PRO A 494 -4.18 13.22 21.78
C PRO A 494 -3.24 12.49 20.81
N TYR A 495 -3.25 12.91 19.55
CA TYR A 495 -2.31 12.41 18.54
C TYR A 495 -0.87 12.78 18.90
N LYS A 496 0.05 11.87 18.55
CA LYS A 496 1.50 12.06 18.70
C LYS A 496 2.22 11.57 17.46
N HIS A 497 3.38 12.14 17.18
CA HIS A 497 4.23 11.62 16.11
C HIS A 497 4.86 10.29 16.53
N LYS A 498 5.09 9.40 15.55
CA LYS A 498 5.61 8.04 15.75
C LYS A 498 6.82 7.97 16.69
N ASN A 499 7.74 8.91 16.54
CA ASN A 499 9.03 8.97 17.22
C ASN A 499 8.99 9.73 18.56
N ASP A 500 7.83 10.26 18.99
CA ASP A 500 7.69 10.90 20.30
C ASP A 500 7.86 9.83 21.39
N SER A 501 8.72 10.06 22.37
CA SER A 501 9.08 9.06 23.38
C SER A 501 7.91 8.67 24.29
N THR A 502 6.84 9.48 24.34
CA THR A 502 5.61 9.23 25.10
C THR A 502 4.49 8.59 24.25
N ALA A 503 4.75 8.33 22.97
CA ALA A 503 3.74 7.81 22.06
C ALA A 503 3.47 6.30 22.23
N VAL A 504 2.32 5.89 21.71
CA VAL A 504 1.95 4.50 21.47
C VAL A 504 1.43 4.38 20.05
N ASP A 505 2.12 3.57 19.24
CA ASP A 505 1.71 3.23 17.88
C ASP A 505 0.70 2.10 17.92
N ASN A 506 -0.51 2.37 17.43
CA ASN A 506 -1.58 1.39 17.36
C ASN A 506 -1.82 0.99 15.90
N TYR A 507 -1.46 -0.24 15.55
CA TYR A 507 -1.75 -0.85 14.25
C TYR A 507 -3.07 -1.61 14.34
N PHE A 508 -3.97 -1.37 13.39
CA PHE A 508 -5.30 -1.96 13.43
C PHE A 508 -5.84 -2.32 12.05
N TYR A 509 -6.73 -3.29 12.02
CA TYR A 509 -7.78 -3.37 11.02
C TYR A 509 -9.11 -3.46 11.74
N ARG A 510 -10.15 -2.94 11.12
CA ARG A 510 -11.51 -3.01 11.63
C ARG A 510 -12.53 -2.81 10.53
N GLY A 511 -13.77 -3.19 10.77
CA GLY A 511 -14.81 -2.92 9.79
C GLY A 511 -16.22 -2.85 10.35
N THR A 512 -17.07 -2.26 9.54
CA THR A 512 -18.53 -2.24 9.71
C THR A 512 -19.15 -3.36 8.89
N ASN A 513 -20.38 -3.74 9.21
CA ASN A 513 -21.08 -4.81 8.49
C ASN A 513 -20.26 -6.12 8.44
N ALA A 514 -19.75 -6.57 9.58
CA ALA A 514 -19.12 -7.89 9.68
C ALA A 514 -20.07 -8.94 9.09
N THR A 515 -19.57 -9.79 8.19
CA THR A 515 -20.36 -10.88 7.61
C THR A 515 -20.80 -11.76 8.77
N THR A 516 -22.10 -12.01 8.92
CA THR A 516 -22.57 -12.81 10.06
C THR A 516 -22.20 -14.28 9.90
N ILE A 517 -22.15 -15.03 11.00
CA ILE A 517 -21.96 -16.48 10.97
C ILE A 517 -22.98 -17.16 10.05
N GLU A 518 -24.25 -16.73 10.06
CA GLU A 518 -25.30 -17.25 9.20
C GLU A 518 -25.04 -16.92 7.72
N GLN A 519 -24.59 -15.68 7.44
CA GLN A 519 -24.21 -15.28 6.09
C GLN A 519 -23.01 -16.07 5.57
N MET A 520 -22.00 -16.30 6.42
CA MET A 520 -20.84 -17.13 6.11
C MET A 520 -21.24 -18.58 5.84
N ALA A 521 -22.15 -19.15 6.64
CA ALA A 521 -22.67 -20.50 6.45
C ALA A 521 -23.55 -20.63 5.19
N ALA A 522 -24.16 -19.53 4.74
CA ALA A 522 -24.97 -19.47 3.54
C ALA A 522 -24.14 -19.27 2.25
N LEU A 523 -22.83 -19.03 2.35
CA LEU A 523 -21.96 -18.98 1.18
C LEU A 523 -21.91 -20.37 0.50
N PRO A 524 -21.85 -20.45 -0.84
CA PRO A 524 -21.76 -21.75 -1.52
C PRO A 524 -20.53 -22.54 -1.05
N SER A 525 -20.71 -23.82 -0.75
CA SER A 525 -19.66 -24.67 -0.18
C SER A 525 -18.53 -24.98 -1.18
N ASP A 526 -18.73 -24.79 -2.47
CA ASP A 526 -17.71 -24.90 -3.51
C ASP A 526 -17.04 -23.54 -3.82
N GLN A 527 -17.48 -22.45 -3.18
CA GLN A 527 -16.97 -21.13 -3.47
C GLN A 527 -15.55 -20.95 -2.94
N THR A 528 -14.65 -20.65 -3.88
CA THR A 528 -13.37 -19.99 -3.61
C THR A 528 -13.48 -18.50 -3.93
N ALA A 529 -12.83 -17.66 -3.14
CA ALA A 529 -12.77 -16.22 -3.36
C ALA A 529 -11.32 -15.74 -3.23
N THR A 530 -10.90 -14.90 -4.18
CA THR A 530 -9.62 -14.18 -4.10
C THR A 530 -9.87 -12.74 -3.70
N TYR A 531 -9.08 -12.27 -2.74
CA TYR A 531 -9.10 -10.92 -2.21
C TYR A 531 -7.78 -10.24 -2.56
N HIS A 532 -7.89 -9.01 -3.06
CA HIS A 532 -6.74 -8.19 -3.41
C HIS A 532 -6.77 -6.90 -2.60
N GLY A 533 -5.60 -6.45 -2.14
CA GLY A 533 -5.52 -5.32 -1.21
C GLY A 533 -4.11 -4.78 -1.01
N HIS A 534 -3.96 -4.03 0.07
CA HIS A 534 -2.73 -3.37 0.46
C HIS A 534 -2.52 -3.50 1.98
N ALA A 535 -1.25 -3.63 2.38
CA ALA A 535 -0.82 -3.76 3.77
C ALA A 535 0.07 -2.59 4.20
N LEU A 536 -0.15 -2.09 5.42
CA LEU A 536 0.82 -1.25 6.12
C LEU A 536 1.67 -2.16 7.00
N MET A 537 2.96 -2.28 6.68
CA MET A 537 3.89 -3.21 7.31
C MET A 537 4.99 -2.48 8.07
N TYR A 538 5.47 -3.07 9.18
CA TYR A 538 6.68 -2.65 9.89
C TYR A 538 7.60 -3.87 10.09
N GLY A 539 8.91 -3.64 10.18
CA GLY A 539 9.88 -4.71 10.40
C GLY A 539 10.10 -5.64 9.19
N ILE A 540 9.80 -5.17 7.98
CA ILE A 540 9.90 -5.96 6.73
C ILE A 540 10.94 -5.36 5.79
N ASP A 541 11.87 -6.21 5.33
CA ASP A 541 12.74 -5.88 4.20
C ASP A 541 11.92 -5.87 2.90
N ASN A 542 11.94 -4.74 2.22
CA ASN A 542 11.24 -4.53 0.95
C ASN A 542 12.16 -4.69 -0.27
N SER A 543 13.44 -5.03 -0.06
CA SER A 543 14.37 -5.35 -1.13
C SER A 543 13.89 -6.54 -1.97
N PHE A 544 14.52 -6.78 -3.12
CA PHE A 544 14.13 -7.89 -3.99
C PHE A 544 14.78 -9.21 -3.55
N HIS A 545 13.97 -10.22 -3.24
CA HIS A 545 14.42 -11.51 -2.73
C HIS A 545 14.53 -12.59 -3.79
N GLY A 546 13.94 -12.40 -4.98
CA GLY A 546 14.13 -13.30 -6.13
C GLY A 546 13.10 -14.42 -6.23
N GLY A 547 11.91 -14.26 -5.67
CA GLY A 547 10.75 -15.11 -5.99
C GLY A 547 10.88 -16.59 -5.59
N GLY A 548 11.63 -16.92 -4.53
CA GLY A 548 11.63 -18.27 -3.92
C GLY A 548 12.38 -19.37 -4.69
N ALA A 549 13.01 -19.09 -5.82
CA ALA A 549 13.83 -20.07 -6.55
C ALA A 549 15.08 -19.41 -7.16
N ARG A 550 16.17 -19.29 -6.38
CA ARG A 550 17.50 -18.99 -6.96
C ARG A 550 18.33 -20.26 -7.03
N ASN A 551 18.31 -20.90 -8.19
CA ASN A 551 19.49 -21.58 -8.73
C ASN A 551 20.08 -20.67 -9.82
N LEU A 552 20.59 -19.50 -9.41
CA LEU A 552 21.43 -18.67 -10.28
C LEU A 552 22.84 -18.61 -9.67
N PRO A 553 23.87 -19.12 -10.38
CA PRO A 553 25.23 -19.15 -9.86
C PRO A 553 25.79 -17.73 -9.68
N ASN A 554 26.08 -17.38 -8.43
CA ASN A 554 27.18 -16.54 -7.96
C ASN A 554 27.49 -15.17 -8.62
N ALA A 555 26.52 -14.46 -9.20
CA ALA A 555 26.79 -13.09 -9.72
C ALA A 555 25.79 -11.98 -9.34
N PHE A 556 24.74 -12.23 -8.56
CA PHE A 556 23.71 -11.21 -8.27
C PHE A 556 23.25 -11.20 -6.80
N ALA A 557 24.20 -11.05 -5.88
CA ALA A 557 23.91 -10.66 -4.48
C ALA A 557 23.81 -9.12 -4.31
N GLY A 558 23.65 -8.37 -5.40
CA GLY A 558 23.54 -6.91 -5.44
C GLY A 558 22.26 -6.45 -6.12
N ALA A 559 21.81 -5.24 -5.78
CA ALA A 559 20.58 -4.57 -6.22
C ALA A 559 20.12 -4.96 -7.63
N THR A 560 18.86 -5.36 -7.75
CA THR A 560 18.24 -5.51 -9.07
C THR A 560 17.88 -4.12 -9.61
N ASP A 561 18.27 -3.82 -10.86
CA ASP A 561 17.96 -2.56 -11.55
C ASP A 561 16.46 -2.39 -11.91
N GLY A 562 15.61 -3.34 -11.47
CA GLY A 562 14.17 -3.32 -11.70
C GLY A 562 13.42 -2.27 -10.88
N LEU A 563 12.17 -2.02 -11.26
CA LEU A 563 11.25 -1.15 -10.53
C LEU A 563 10.37 -2.01 -9.62
N GLY A 564 10.19 -1.61 -8.36
CA GLY A 564 9.33 -2.31 -7.39
C GLY A 564 8.30 -1.39 -6.75
N LEU A 565 7.05 -1.84 -6.66
CA LEU A 565 5.98 -1.22 -5.88
C LEU A 565 5.30 -2.27 -5.00
N GLY A 566 4.92 -1.92 -3.77
CA GLY A 566 4.00 -2.82 -3.07
C GLY A 566 3.74 -2.57 -1.60
N ASN A 567 3.93 -3.65 -0.86
CA ASN A 567 3.08 -4.18 0.21
C ASN A 567 1.64 -4.48 -0.25
N PHE A 568 1.48 -5.15 -1.39
CA PHE A 568 0.17 -5.63 -1.85
C PHE A 568 -0.20 -6.96 -1.19
N VAL A 569 -1.50 -7.23 -1.11
CA VAL A 569 -2.05 -8.46 -0.54
C VAL A 569 -2.79 -9.24 -1.61
N GLU A 570 -2.57 -10.56 -1.63
CA GLU A 570 -3.47 -11.53 -2.25
C GLU A 570 -3.83 -12.60 -1.21
N ALA A 571 -5.12 -12.78 -0.96
CA ALA A 571 -5.62 -13.84 -0.07
C ALA A 571 -6.66 -14.68 -0.79
N GLN A 572 -6.58 -16.00 -0.65
CA GLN A 572 -7.50 -16.95 -1.25
C GLN A 572 -8.23 -17.68 -0.13
N ALA A 573 -9.54 -17.48 -0.06
CA ALA A 573 -10.43 -18.17 0.87
C ALA A 573 -11.16 -19.30 0.15
N ASN A 574 -11.17 -20.48 0.74
CA ASN A 574 -11.99 -21.60 0.34
C ASN A 574 -13.00 -21.86 1.44
N PHE A 575 -14.27 -21.50 1.19
CA PHE A 575 -15.33 -21.57 2.21
C PHE A 575 -15.79 -23.00 2.50
N GLY A 576 -15.64 -23.93 1.53
CA GLY A 576 -15.94 -25.35 1.73
C GLY A 576 -14.98 -26.06 2.67
N THR A 577 -13.68 -25.89 2.42
CA THR A 577 -12.62 -26.43 3.26
C THR A 577 -12.38 -25.60 4.51
N LYS A 578 -12.99 -24.40 4.60
CA LYS A 578 -12.80 -23.44 5.69
C LYS A 578 -11.34 -23.06 5.89
N ARG A 579 -10.63 -22.81 4.79
CA ARG A 579 -9.20 -22.49 4.80
C ARG A 579 -8.93 -21.22 4.03
N MET A 580 -7.93 -20.48 4.50
CA MET A 580 -7.36 -19.34 3.81
C MET A 580 -5.87 -19.52 3.68
N ILE A 581 -5.34 -19.12 2.53
CA ILE A 581 -3.91 -18.88 2.29
C ILE A 581 -3.75 -17.49 1.70
N GLY A 582 -2.59 -16.87 1.85
CA GLY A 582 -2.32 -15.61 1.19
C GLY A 582 -0.89 -15.15 1.34
N LYS A 583 -0.60 -14.01 0.71
CA LYS A 583 0.72 -13.41 0.65
C LYS A 583 0.65 -11.89 0.71
N VAL A 584 1.66 -11.31 1.34
CA VAL A 584 2.06 -9.91 1.13
C VAL A 584 3.21 -9.91 0.13
N TYR A 585 3.18 -9.05 -0.89
CA TYR A 585 4.16 -9.04 -1.95
C TYR A 585 4.45 -7.63 -2.49
N ASN A 586 5.63 -7.50 -3.10
CA ASN A 586 5.98 -6.40 -3.99
C ASN A 586 5.88 -6.87 -5.43
N GLU A 587 5.32 -6.04 -6.31
CA GLU A 587 5.32 -6.28 -7.75
C GLU A 587 6.55 -5.62 -8.37
N TRP A 588 7.30 -6.39 -9.15
CA TRP A 588 8.55 -5.95 -9.77
C TRP A 588 8.51 -6.01 -11.29
N LEU A 589 9.03 -4.96 -11.92
CA LEU A 589 9.35 -4.90 -13.34
C LEU A 589 10.87 -5.00 -13.48
N LEU A 590 11.36 -6.22 -13.71
CA LEU A 590 12.79 -6.52 -13.73
C LEU A 590 13.47 -6.16 -15.06
N ASP A 591 12.69 -6.10 -16.13
CA ASP A 591 13.15 -5.74 -17.48
C ASP A 591 12.17 -4.75 -18.10
N ALA A 592 12.53 -3.47 -18.09
CA ALA A 592 11.69 -2.41 -18.62
C ALA A 592 11.42 -2.53 -20.12
N SER A 593 12.13 -3.37 -20.88
CA SER A 593 11.81 -3.62 -22.30
C SER A 593 10.61 -4.56 -22.50
N LYS A 594 10.13 -5.19 -21.42
CA LYS A 594 9.04 -6.16 -21.43
C LYS A 594 7.93 -5.72 -20.50
N ALA A 595 6.69 -6.12 -20.79
CA ALA A 595 5.56 -5.87 -19.90
C ALA A 595 5.53 -6.84 -18.70
N ALA A 596 6.24 -7.97 -18.77
CA ALA A 596 6.13 -9.01 -17.75
C ALA A 596 6.64 -8.52 -16.39
N THR A 597 5.82 -8.72 -15.36
CA THR A 597 6.17 -8.41 -13.98
C THR A 597 6.44 -9.69 -13.18
N THR A 598 7.08 -9.54 -12.03
CA THR A 598 7.45 -10.62 -11.11
C THR A 598 6.97 -10.25 -9.71
N ARG A 599 6.25 -11.17 -9.06
CA ARG A 599 5.89 -11.03 -7.64
C ARG A 599 7.05 -11.48 -6.76
N ASP A 600 7.49 -10.59 -5.89
CA ASP A 600 8.40 -10.91 -4.79
C ASP A 600 7.59 -11.01 -3.51
N ASN A 601 7.41 -12.22 -3.01
CA ASN A 601 6.65 -12.45 -1.79
C ASN A 601 7.50 -11.99 -0.59
N LEU A 602 6.86 -11.31 0.35
CA LEU A 602 7.50 -10.83 1.58
C LEU A 602 7.03 -11.67 2.76
N VAL A 603 5.73 -11.90 2.83
CA VAL A 603 5.07 -12.68 3.88
C VAL A 603 4.14 -13.70 3.22
N GLN A 604 4.12 -14.92 3.74
CA GLN A 604 3.09 -15.91 3.47
C GLN A 604 2.26 -16.11 4.73
N PHE A 605 0.96 -16.34 4.58
CA PHE A 605 0.08 -16.58 5.72
C PHE A 605 -0.99 -17.61 5.38
N GLN A 606 -1.50 -18.26 6.41
CA GLN A 606 -2.56 -19.23 6.29
C GLN A 606 -3.37 -19.35 7.57
N GLY A 607 -4.63 -19.77 7.47
CA GLY A 607 -5.48 -19.91 8.63
C GLY A 607 -6.78 -20.67 8.38
N THR A 608 -7.44 -21.02 9.47
CA THR A 608 -8.73 -21.73 9.47
C THR A 608 -9.86 -20.72 9.63
N ILE A 609 -10.92 -20.90 8.86
CA ILE A 609 -12.12 -20.06 8.86
C ILE A 609 -13.12 -20.62 9.87
N THR A 610 -13.45 -19.85 10.91
CA THR A 610 -14.52 -20.17 11.86
C THR A 610 -15.42 -18.96 12.03
N GLY A 611 -16.74 -19.16 11.82
CA GLY A 611 -17.67 -18.05 11.69
C GLY A 611 -17.23 -17.11 10.56
N ASN A 612 -17.02 -15.84 10.89
CA ASN A 612 -16.48 -14.83 9.97
C ASN A 612 -14.99 -14.54 10.18
N THR A 613 -14.31 -15.35 10.99
CA THR A 613 -12.94 -15.07 11.44
C THR A 613 -11.96 -16.09 10.85
N VAL A 614 -10.76 -15.63 10.55
CA VAL A 614 -9.62 -16.47 10.18
C VAL A 614 -8.56 -16.37 11.26
N VAL A 615 -8.05 -17.52 11.69
CA VAL A 615 -6.99 -17.61 12.69
C VAL A 615 -5.91 -18.58 12.19
N GLY A 616 -4.65 -18.17 12.27
CA GLY A 616 -3.52 -19.02 11.88
C GLY A 616 -2.17 -18.33 12.00
N THR A 617 -1.26 -18.64 11.09
CA THR A 617 0.14 -18.21 11.16
C THR A 617 0.58 -17.43 9.93
N ALA A 618 1.65 -16.64 10.10
CA ALA A 618 2.34 -15.95 9.02
C ALA A 618 3.87 -16.03 9.19
N ASP A 619 4.58 -16.02 8.07
CA ASP A 619 6.04 -16.15 8.01
C ASP A 619 6.64 -15.25 6.94
N ARG A 620 7.77 -14.61 7.24
CA ARG A 620 8.57 -13.92 6.22
C ARG A 620 9.16 -14.93 5.25
N THR A 621 8.95 -14.75 3.96
CA THR A 621 9.34 -15.75 2.95
C THR A 621 10.82 -15.69 2.54
N TYR A 622 11.53 -14.64 2.98
CA TYR A 622 12.94 -14.39 2.67
C TYR A 622 13.90 -14.72 3.82
N ILE A 623 13.38 -15.20 4.95
CA ILE A 623 14.16 -15.69 6.11
C ILE A 623 13.94 -17.20 6.23
N ALA A 624 15.01 -17.93 6.60
CA ALA A 624 14.92 -19.36 6.82
C ALA A 624 14.27 -19.65 8.19
N GLY A 625 13.35 -20.63 8.21
CA GLY A 625 12.59 -21.03 9.39
C GLY A 625 11.21 -20.40 9.48
N ASP A 626 10.38 -20.91 10.38
CA ASP A 626 9.02 -20.42 10.60
C ASP A 626 9.02 -19.38 11.72
N ASP A 627 8.66 -18.14 11.40
CA ASP A 627 8.44 -17.08 12.39
C ASP A 627 7.30 -17.48 13.33
N ASN A 628 6.29 -18.17 12.80
CA ASN A 628 5.04 -18.49 13.49
C ASN A 628 4.37 -17.22 14.05
N ALA A 629 4.39 -16.14 13.28
CA ALA A 629 3.71 -14.91 13.64
C ALA A 629 2.19 -15.15 13.68
N THR A 630 1.48 -14.48 14.58
CA THR A 630 0.02 -14.57 14.67
C THR A 630 -0.60 -13.94 13.42
N PHE A 631 -1.48 -14.68 12.74
CA PHE A 631 -2.34 -14.17 11.68
C PHE A 631 -3.81 -14.22 12.10
N LYS A 632 -4.48 -13.07 12.01
CA LYS A 632 -5.93 -12.92 12.27
C LYS A 632 -6.58 -12.12 11.15
N ALA A 633 -7.77 -12.53 10.74
CA ALA A 633 -8.55 -11.77 9.76
C ALA A 633 -10.06 -11.93 9.99
N SER A 634 -10.86 -11.01 9.44
CA SER A 634 -12.33 -11.04 9.54
C SER A 634 -12.97 -10.67 8.20
N PHE A 635 -14.08 -11.32 7.86
CA PHE A 635 -14.86 -11.04 6.65
C PHE A 635 -15.95 -9.99 6.90
N PHE A 636 -16.15 -9.12 5.91
CA PHE A 636 -17.10 -8.01 5.95
C PHE A 636 -17.97 -7.94 4.68
N GLY A 637 -19.18 -7.40 4.83
CA GLY A 637 -20.24 -7.38 3.83
C GLY A 637 -21.09 -8.66 3.83
N GLU A 638 -22.30 -8.60 3.29
CA GLU A 638 -23.28 -9.71 3.38
C GLU A 638 -22.81 -11.00 2.68
N LYS A 639 -21.83 -10.90 1.77
CA LYS A 639 -21.29 -12.02 1.00
C LYS A 639 -19.77 -12.12 1.10
N ALA A 640 -19.23 -11.63 2.22
CA ALA A 640 -17.80 -11.54 2.46
C ALA A 640 -17.09 -10.79 1.32
N GLU A 641 -17.60 -9.64 0.92
CA GLU A 641 -17.04 -8.82 -0.15
C GLU A 641 -15.68 -8.22 0.22
N GLU A 642 -15.38 -8.08 1.52
CA GLU A 642 -14.12 -7.51 2.01
C GLU A 642 -13.50 -8.34 3.12
N LEU A 643 -12.20 -8.18 3.29
CA LEU A 643 -11.36 -8.84 4.27
C LEU A 643 -10.45 -7.80 4.91
N GLY A 644 -10.41 -7.77 6.24
CA GLY A 644 -9.37 -7.07 6.99
C GLY A 644 -8.55 -8.08 7.77
N GLY A 645 -7.24 -7.84 7.94
CA GLY A 645 -6.39 -8.74 8.69
C GLY A 645 -5.13 -8.10 9.28
N SER A 646 -4.46 -8.84 10.14
CA SER A 646 -3.23 -8.46 10.84
C SER A 646 -2.22 -9.58 10.93
N PHE A 647 -0.94 -9.18 11.01
CA PHE A 647 0.22 -10.02 11.24
C PHE A 647 1.00 -9.45 12.42
N ASN A 648 1.49 -10.34 13.30
CA ASN A 648 2.30 -9.91 14.43
C ASN A 648 3.26 -11.00 14.89
N SER A 649 4.56 -10.70 14.92
CA SER A 649 5.57 -11.61 15.46
C SER A 649 5.43 -11.81 16.98
N VAL A 650 4.75 -10.88 17.68
CA VAL A 650 4.38 -11.06 19.09
C VAL A 650 3.19 -12.01 19.17
N LYS A 651 3.43 -13.21 19.71
CA LYS A 651 2.45 -14.30 19.76
C LYS A 651 1.45 -14.09 20.90
N ASP A 652 0.26 -14.64 20.73
CA ASP A 652 -0.81 -14.52 21.74
C ASP A 652 -0.41 -15.18 23.07
N ALA A 653 0.34 -16.28 23.02
CA ALA A 653 0.87 -16.97 24.21
C ALA A 653 1.89 -16.13 24.98
N ASP A 654 2.67 -15.30 24.27
CA ASP A 654 3.65 -14.41 24.88
C ASP A 654 3.00 -13.15 25.46
N LYS A 655 1.85 -12.74 24.87
CA LYS A 655 1.09 -11.49 25.10
C LYS A 655 1.86 -10.21 24.79
N TYR A 656 3.16 -10.20 25.08
CA TYR A 656 4.06 -9.07 24.99
C TYR A 656 5.41 -9.47 24.38
N GLY A 657 6.00 -8.57 23.60
CA GLY A 657 7.21 -8.83 22.84
C GLY A 657 8.17 -7.65 22.78
N ALA A 658 9.37 -7.92 22.26
CA ALA A 658 10.25 -6.82 21.89
C ALA A 658 9.61 -6.01 20.75
N ALA A 659 10.01 -4.75 20.63
CA ALA A 659 9.66 -3.94 19.47
C ALA A 659 10.91 -3.72 18.65
N TYR A 660 10.74 -3.80 17.34
CA TYR A 660 11.72 -3.35 16.36
C TYR A 660 13.10 -4.04 16.44
N GLY A 661 13.19 -5.19 17.10
CA GLY A 661 14.34 -6.08 16.97
C GLY A 661 14.40 -6.75 15.59
N SER A 662 15.52 -7.40 15.28
CA SER A 662 15.73 -8.10 14.00
C SER A 662 14.63 -9.12 13.64
N GLY A 663 14.00 -9.73 14.64
CA GLY A 663 12.90 -10.67 14.48
C GLY A 663 11.50 -10.06 14.61
N ASP A 664 11.40 -8.79 15.00
CA ASP A 664 10.11 -8.17 15.30
C ASP A 664 9.52 -7.51 14.06
N TRP A 665 8.32 -7.95 13.68
CA TRP A 665 7.63 -7.46 12.51
C TRP A 665 6.12 -7.64 12.63
N GLY A 666 5.40 -6.91 11.80
CA GLY A 666 3.96 -7.08 11.71
C GLY A 666 3.36 -6.15 10.67
N GLY A 667 2.04 -6.14 10.64
CA GLY A 667 1.31 -5.25 9.76
C GLY A 667 -0.18 -5.50 9.77
N VAL A 668 -0.89 -4.67 9.03
CA VAL A 668 -2.35 -4.71 8.91
C VAL A 668 -2.75 -4.43 7.48
N PHE A 669 -3.82 -5.05 7.02
CA PHE A 669 -4.28 -4.91 5.64
C PHE A 669 -5.79 -4.82 5.53
N GLY A 670 -6.23 -4.27 4.40
CA GLY A 670 -7.59 -4.35 3.90
C GLY A 670 -7.58 -4.81 2.46
N ALA A 671 -8.51 -5.68 2.10
CA ALA A 671 -8.63 -6.27 0.78
C ALA A 671 -10.10 -6.46 0.37
N SER A 672 -10.38 -6.40 -0.93
CA SER A 672 -11.71 -6.66 -1.50
C SER A 672 -11.70 -7.91 -2.36
N LYS A 673 -12.81 -8.63 -2.34
CA LYS A 673 -13.10 -9.76 -3.23
C LYS A 673 -13.10 -9.28 -4.68
N GLY A 674 -12.33 -9.94 -5.53
CA GLY A 674 -12.21 -9.57 -6.94
C GLY A 674 -11.60 -10.68 -7.77
N SER A 675 -11.76 -10.57 -9.09
CA SER A 675 -11.02 -11.42 -10.03
C SER A 675 -9.54 -11.10 -9.93
N ALA A 676 -8.69 -12.12 -10.12
CA ALA A 676 -7.26 -11.94 -10.31
C ALA A 676 -7.03 -10.84 -11.35
N THR A 677 -6.38 -9.76 -10.96
CA THR A 677 -5.91 -8.75 -11.90
C THR A 677 -4.75 -9.37 -12.66
N SER A 678 -4.84 -9.44 -13.99
CA SER A 678 -3.64 -9.68 -14.80
C SER A 678 -2.64 -8.57 -14.47
N ASN A 679 -1.44 -8.91 -13.98
CA ASN A 679 -0.40 -7.91 -13.66
C ASN A 679 0.14 -7.21 -14.91
N THR A 680 -0.27 -7.65 -16.10
CA THR A 680 0.02 -7.04 -17.39
C THR A 680 -1.29 -6.68 -18.10
N PHE A 681 -1.30 -5.59 -18.88
CA PHE A 681 -2.42 -5.27 -19.80
C PHE A 681 -2.47 -6.17 -21.05
N GLN A 682 -1.69 -7.27 -21.09
CA GLN A 682 -1.50 -8.14 -22.27
C GLN A 682 -2.70 -9.06 -22.59
N GLY A 683 -3.86 -8.80 -22.01
CA GLY A 683 -5.12 -9.50 -22.37
C GLY A 683 -6.04 -8.67 -23.28
N ASP A 684 -5.64 -7.46 -23.65
CA ASP A 684 -6.51 -6.45 -24.29
C ASP A 684 -6.09 -6.14 -25.74
N ASP A 685 -5.26 -7.02 -26.31
CA ASP A 685 -4.75 -7.02 -27.68
C ASP A 685 -5.38 -8.11 -28.56
N GLY A 686 -6.11 -9.07 -27.96
CA GLY A 686 -6.87 -10.10 -28.69
C GLY A 686 -8.37 -9.84 -28.83
N ALA A 687 -8.93 -8.91 -28.06
CA ALA A 687 -10.34 -8.53 -28.15
C ALA A 687 -10.44 -7.02 -28.37
N ASN A 688 -11.01 -6.62 -29.50
CA ASN A 688 -11.42 -5.25 -29.85
C ASN A 688 -12.44 -4.66 -28.84
N ASN A 689 -12.10 -4.56 -27.56
CA ASN A 689 -12.99 -4.08 -26.50
C ASN A 689 -12.83 -2.60 -26.17
N TYR A 690 -11.93 -1.90 -26.86
CA TYR A 690 -11.93 -0.44 -26.92
C TYR A 690 -12.16 -0.02 -28.36
N GLY A 691 -13.32 0.59 -28.59
CA GLY A 691 -13.81 0.98 -29.90
C GLY A 691 -12.77 1.75 -30.70
N SER A 692 -12.75 1.45 -32.00
CA SER A 692 -12.15 2.22 -33.10
C SER A 692 -11.55 3.58 -32.71
N LEU A 693 -10.22 3.66 -32.78
CA LEU A 693 -9.54 4.86 -33.22
C LEU A 693 -9.18 4.70 -34.70
#